data_AF-A0A935ZZ99-F1
#
_entry.id   AF-A0A935ZZ99-F1
#
_cell.length_a   1.000
_cell.length_b   1.000
_cell.length_c   1.000
_cell.angle_alpha   90.00
_cell.angle_beta   90.00
_cell.angle_gamma   90.00
#
_symmetry.space_group_name_H-M   'P 1'
#
loop_
_entity.id
_entity.type
_entity.pdbx_description
1 polymer ?
#
loop_
_entity_poly.entity_id
_entity_poly.type
_entity_poly.pdbx_seq_one_letter_code
_entity_poly.pdbx_strand_id
1 'polypeptide(L)'
;MNPIRNVLMSLGLGLGLLAGSAHAAIGSADNVPAATLLIPHFEVDLNGTGARTHFTIGNSASTEQLAHVTLWTDYGVPTYSFDVRLPSRGVVEVDLGDLFINGTLPQSSPGAIPLCGSSLPPAPLDAATLTGLQNAHSGRASSLFGGLCAASNSGQARGYATVDVANVCTSQFFPNAVGYFISGGLGIAGNQNVLFGEYGVTNTREARSFGETAVHIEASDTDPLTSTPGNYTFYGRLVSGSASDNREPLPSNFMARFVDQSLSNPNAPVSTRALIWRDPGRVNPFACGSPPAPITGGKVVMFNHQEQVYSDRSAISPTRATQVVPITGLPYDQGMLAYELGFTSSLFPTNQAWVSHVFTSVSSLTTTREEAQSNAQPLNSNNGSLPVTFPQCNDGLDNDSDGRTDFPADPDCATATSASETASICNDGIDNDGDTLIDFPADPGCASRFAVFESTECSDGQDNDMDGQIDFPADLECASAADISEELFNFECGDGIDNSPNGLIDFGADPGCFSPGDAIEGLGVCSDLRDNDSDGLIDFPADPGCFNQFDNNETNAACSDGLDNDSDGRIDFPNDPGCSSATSNTESPQCSDGLDNDMDGDTDFPNDLGCLSASSPIEGTQCDDGNDNDGDMLIDFPADPGCASPASTNERPECNDTFENDGDGFIDFPADPGCSSASGQFESGDQCSDGIDNDSDGLTDFPNSPNCISINDGSEAPACSDGVDNDQDGVSDFPADPGCASALDASELLGVVNPACSDGIDNDDDLLVDFPADPGCSSAADDVEFAPNQVAGTSVRSIPVAGPFGLALMVLLVLLAGIGFQRRRQANQG
;
A
#
# COMPACT_ATOMS: atom_id res chain seq x y z
N MET A 1 -65.59 -40.02 14.08
CA MET A 1 -64.99 -41.37 13.88
C MET A 1 -63.48 -41.24 14.09
N ASN A 2 -62.82 -42.26 14.63
CA ASN A 2 -61.36 -42.33 14.80
C ASN A 2 -60.62 -42.34 13.43
N PRO A 3 -59.27 -42.34 13.40
CA PRO A 3 -58.33 -41.38 14.01
C PRO A 3 -57.21 -40.97 13.01
N ILE A 4 -56.37 -39.97 13.31
CA ILE A 4 -55.03 -39.87 12.71
C ILE A 4 -54.00 -39.63 13.82
N ARG A 5 -53.03 -40.54 13.90
CA ARG A 5 -51.86 -40.54 14.80
C ARG A 5 -50.73 -41.23 14.03
N ASN A 6 -49.49 -40.73 14.18
CA ASN A 6 -48.31 -41.01 13.33
C ASN A 6 -48.39 -40.23 12.00
N VAL A 7 -47.60 -39.19 11.74
CA VAL A 7 -46.12 -39.15 11.72
C VAL A 7 -45.59 -37.97 12.54
N LEU A 8 -44.58 -38.21 13.38
CA LEU A 8 -43.93 -37.18 14.20
C LEU A 8 -42.44 -37.55 14.36
N MET A 9 -41.68 -37.43 13.25
CA MET A 9 -40.21 -37.56 13.16
C MET A 9 -39.76 -37.39 11.68
N SER A 10 -39.78 -36.16 11.13
CA SER A 10 -39.15 -35.83 9.84
C SER A 10 -39.28 -34.34 9.46
N LEU A 11 -38.82 -33.42 10.30
CA LEU A 11 -38.53 -32.03 9.91
C LEU A 11 -37.53 -31.42 10.91
N GLY A 12 -36.26 -31.78 10.72
CA GLY A 12 -35.16 -31.47 11.65
C GLY A 12 -33.78 -31.89 11.13
N LEU A 13 -33.67 -32.08 9.81
CA LEU A 13 -32.43 -32.25 9.05
C LEU A 13 -32.57 -31.30 7.86
N GLY A 14 -31.73 -30.27 7.76
CA GLY A 14 -31.85 -29.26 6.71
C GLY A 14 -31.06 -27.97 6.91
N LEU A 15 -30.57 -27.69 8.12
CA LEU A 15 -29.66 -26.57 8.41
C LEU A 15 -28.53 -27.11 9.30
N GLY A 16 -27.30 -27.18 8.76
CA GLY A 16 -26.16 -27.75 9.48
C GLY A 16 -25.25 -28.67 8.65
N LEU A 17 -24.87 -28.25 7.44
CA LEU A 17 -23.82 -28.89 6.63
C LEU A 17 -23.09 -27.89 5.71
N LEU A 18 -22.82 -26.68 6.24
CA LEU A 18 -21.77 -25.78 5.73
C LEU A 18 -20.87 -25.35 6.90
N ALA A 19 -20.40 -26.33 7.68
CA ALA A 19 -19.14 -26.15 8.36
C ALA A 19 -18.06 -26.22 7.28
N GLY A 20 -17.56 -25.06 6.86
CA GLY A 20 -16.40 -24.99 5.99
C GLY A 20 -15.30 -25.84 6.62
N SER A 21 -14.87 -26.88 5.90
CA SER A 21 -13.70 -27.64 6.35
C SER A 21 -12.52 -26.69 6.18
N ALA A 22 -11.83 -26.35 7.27
CA ALA A 22 -10.53 -25.70 7.16
C ALA A 22 -9.64 -26.66 6.38
N HIS A 23 -9.34 -26.30 5.12
CA HIS A 23 -8.42 -27.04 4.30
C HIS A 23 -7.02 -26.54 4.67
N ALA A 24 -6.19 -27.45 5.16
CA ALA A 24 -4.75 -27.27 5.15
C ALA A 24 -4.34 -27.02 3.68
N ALA A 25 -3.72 -25.87 3.43
CA ALA A 25 -3.37 -25.42 2.09
C ALA A 25 -1.87 -25.60 1.88
N ILE A 26 -1.50 -26.60 1.08
CA ILE A 26 -0.10 -26.88 0.72
C ILE A 26 0.55 -25.62 0.16
N GLY A 27 1.67 -25.19 0.75
CA GLY A 27 2.34 -23.92 0.43
C GLY A 27 1.92 -22.74 1.29
N SER A 28 1.11 -22.94 2.33
CA SER A 28 0.83 -21.91 3.35
C SER A 28 1.56 -22.25 4.65
N ALA A 29 2.13 -21.24 5.31
CA ALA A 29 2.77 -21.42 6.61
C ALA A 29 1.71 -21.40 7.73
N ASP A 30 1.04 -22.53 7.94
CA ASP A 30 0.00 -22.70 8.95
C ASP A 30 0.37 -23.73 10.03
N ASN A 31 -0.48 -23.86 11.06
CA ASN A 31 -0.27 -24.76 12.20
C ASN A 31 -1.18 -26.00 12.11
N VAL A 32 -1.19 -26.70 10.97
CA VAL A 32 -1.94 -27.95 10.76
C VAL A 32 -1.06 -29.20 10.92
N PRO A 33 -1.62 -30.40 11.19
CA PRO A 33 -0.81 -31.61 11.36
C PRO A 33 0.12 -31.88 10.17
N ALA A 34 1.43 -31.99 10.41
CA ALA A 34 2.48 -31.98 9.40
C ALA A 34 3.10 -33.37 9.17
N ALA A 35 3.83 -33.56 8.07
CA ALA A 35 4.66 -34.74 7.84
C ALA A 35 6.09 -34.58 8.37
N THR A 36 6.54 -33.34 8.51
CA THR A 36 7.82 -32.95 9.09
C THR A 36 7.61 -31.79 10.08
N LEU A 37 8.25 -31.84 11.25
CA LEU A 37 8.39 -30.67 12.14
C LEU A 37 9.84 -30.17 12.10
N LEU A 38 10.03 -28.87 11.96
CA LEU A 38 11.32 -28.20 12.12
C LEU A 38 11.37 -27.47 13.46
N ILE A 39 12.38 -27.79 14.28
CA ILE A 39 12.75 -27.03 15.47
C ILE A 39 13.90 -26.11 15.03
N PRO A 40 13.65 -24.82 14.72
CA PRO A 40 14.55 -23.97 13.94
C PRO A 40 15.85 -23.62 14.67
N HIS A 41 15.85 -23.69 16.01
CA HIS A 41 17.06 -23.58 16.83
C HIS A 41 16.94 -24.37 18.12
N PHE A 42 18.06 -24.91 18.60
CA PHE A 42 18.23 -25.40 19.96
C PHE A 42 19.60 -24.98 20.52
N GLU A 43 19.66 -24.84 21.84
CA GLU A 43 20.88 -24.64 22.60
C GLU A 43 20.86 -25.45 23.92
N VAL A 44 22.02 -26.04 24.26
CA VAL A 44 22.24 -26.77 25.51
C VAL A 44 23.60 -26.40 26.10
N ASP A 45 23.60 -25.88 27.32
CA ASP A 45 24.82 -25.73 28.12
C ASP A 45 25.25 -27.10 28.67
N LEU A 46 26.35 -27.61 28.11
CA LEU A 46 26.95 -28.90 28.48
C LEU A 46 27.40 -28.99 29.94
N ASN A 47 27.45 -27.86 30.67
CA ASN A 47 27.71 -27.81 32.12
C ASN A 47 26.44 -28.00 32.97
N GLY A 48 25.27 -28.19 32.36
CA GLY A 48 24.00 -28.50 33.04
C GLY A 48 23.45 -27.40 33.95
N THR A 49 23.92 -26.16 33.78
CA THR A 49 23.56 -25.02 34.64
C THR A 49 23.22 -23.76 33.84
N GLY A 50 22.83 -23.90 32.57
CA GLY A 50 22.53 -22.81 31.64
C GLY A 50 21.30 -23.16 30.78
N ALA A 51 21.37 -22.85 29.49
CA ALA A 51 20.31 -23.14 28.53
C ALA A 51 20.05 -24.66 28.33
N ARG A 52 18.79 -25.01 28.10
CA ARG A 52 18.30 -26.37 27.84
C ARG A 52 17.03 -26.27 26.98
N THR A 53 17.13 -26.74 25.74
CA THR A 53 15.99 -26.88 24.83
C THR A 53 15.23 -28.18 25.07
N HIS A 54 13.91 -28.10 25.06
CA HIS A 54 12.96 -29.21 25.07
C HIS A 54 11.94 -29.00 23.95
N PHE A 55 11.36 -30.08 23.43
CA PHE A 55 10.28 -30.00 22.43
C PHE A 55 9.33 -31.18 22.54
N THR A 56 8.10 -31.00 22.09
CA THR A 56 7.06 -32.03 22.08
C THR A 56 6.85 -32.58 20.66
N ILE A 57 6.55 -33.87 20.58
CA ILE A 57 6.13 -34.54 19.34
C ILE A 57 4.77 -35.18 19.61
N GLY A 58 3.72 -34.55 19.10
CA GLY A 58 2.35 -35.01 19.09
C GLY A 58 2.00 -35.82 17.85
N ASN A 59 1.00 -36.69 17.99
CA ASN A 59 0.42 -37.48 16.90
C ASN A 59 -1.10 -37.27 16.88
N SER A 60 -1.63 -36.66 15.82
CA SER A 60 -3.07 -36.41 15.66
C SER A 60 -3.87 -37.68 15.28
N ALA A 61 -3.20 -38.70 14.75
CA ALA A 61 -3.83 -39.90 14.23
C ALA A 61 -4.45 -40.78 15.33
N SER A 62 -5.48 -41.53 14.94
CA SER A 62 -6.10 -42.57 15.78
C SER A 62 -5.27 -43.86 15.87
N THR A 63 -4.18 -43.96 15.10
CA THR A 63 -3.20 -45.05 15.14
C THR A 63 -1.89 -44.59 15.80
N GLU A 64 -1.09 -45.55 16.28
CA GLU A 64 0.29 -45.27 16.66
C GLU A 64 1.10 -44.82 15.43
N GLN A 65 2.05 -43.91 15.63
CA GLN A 65 2.95 -43.44 14.59
C GLN A 65 4.41 -43.57 15.04
N LEU A 66 5.31 -43.50 14.08
CA LEU A 66 6.74 -43.44 14.29
C LEU A 66 7.25 -42.08 13.80
N ALA A 67 8.04 -41.40 14.61
CA ALA A 67 8.73 -40.18 14.24
C ALA A 67 10.24 -40.41 14.27
N HIS A 68 10.95 -39.93 13.25
CA HIS A 68 12.41 -39.99 13.14
C HIS A 68 12.99 -38.61 13.40
N VAL A 69 13.72 -38.46 14.51
CA VAL A 69 14.34 -37.20 14.90
C VAL A 69 15.77 -37.16 14.35
N THR A 70 16.11 -36.13 13.58
CA THR A 70 17.50 -35.84 13.16
C THR A 70 18.00 -34.57 13.83
N LEU A 71 19.18 -34.66 14.45
CA LEU A 71 19.92 -33.51 14.99
C LEU A 71 20.91 -32.97 13.96
N TRP A 72 20.89 -31.66 13.74
CA TRP A 72 21.74 -30.94 12.80
C TRP A 72 22.58 -29.90 13.53
N THR A 73 23.83 -29.68 13.13
CA THR A 73 24.64 -28.57 13.66
C THR A 73 24.14 -27.21 13.16
N ASP A 74 24.69 -26.13 13.72
CA ASP A 74 24.44 -24.76 13.26
C ASP A 74 24.92 -24.49 11.81
N TYR A 75 25.75 -25.35 11.24
CA TYR A 75 26.10 -25.36 9.80
C TYR A 75 25.29 -26.37 8.96
N GLY A 76 24.31 -27.08 9.52
CA GLY A 76 23.50 -28.04 8.75
C GLY A 76 24.18 -29.38 8.46
N VAL A 77 25.13 -29.80 9.31
CA VAL A 77 25.71 -31.15 9.26
C VAL A 77 24.87 -32.06 10.16
N PRO A 78 24.28 -33.17 9.66
CA PRO A 78 23.55 -34.11 10.50
C PRO A 78 24.54 -34.91 11.36
N THR A 79 24.21 -35.09 12.65
CA THR A 79 25.14 -35.67 13.64
C THR A 79 24.65 -36.98 14.25
N TYR A 80 23.36 -37.06 14.56
CA TYR A 80 22.73 -38.20 15.22
C TYR A 80 21.23 -38.21 14.94
N SER A 81 20.67 -39.40 14.82
CA SER A 81 19.22 -39.59 14.65
C SER A 81 18.71 -40.76 15.46
N PHE A 82 17.44 -40.68 15.88
CA PHE A 82 16.77 -41.68 16.68
C PHE A 82 15.26 -41.70 16.42
N ASP A 83 14.67 -42.87 16.56
CA ASP A 83 13.24 -43.07 16.42
C ASP A 83 12.51 -42.81 17.75
N VAL A 84 11.30 -42.24 17.67
CA VAL A 84 10.37 -42.04 18.77
C VAL A 84 9.02 -42.66 18.38
N ARG A 85 8.51 -43.61 19.18
CA ARG A 85 7.14 -44.12 19.03
C ARG A 85 6.14 -43.14 19.65
N LEU A 86 5.19 -42.69 18.85
CA LEU A 86 4.10 -41.82 19.27
C LEU A 86 2.82 -42.66 19.52
N PRO A 87 2.22 -42.59 20.71
CA PRO A 87 0.91 -43.21 20.95
C PRO A 87 -0.18 -42.59 20.05
N SER A 88 -1.25 -43.33 19.79
CA SER A 88 -2.49 -42.79 19.20
C SER A 88 -2.99 -41.60 20.02
N ARG A 89 -3.18 -40.44 19.38
CA ARG A 89 -3.56 -39.16 20.03
C ARG A 89 -2.70 -38.79 21.25
N GLY A 90 -1.43 -39.18 21.22
CA GLY A 90 -0.47 -38.96 22.30
C GLY A 90 0.61 -37.95 21.93
N VAL A 91 1.35 -37.51 22.95
CA VAL A 91 2.49 -36.60 22.85
C VAL A 91 3.68 -37.24 23.57
N VAL A 92 4.89 -37.06 23.04
CA VAL A 92 6.15 -37.42 23.68
C VAL A 92 7.03 -36.18 23.79
N GLU A 93 7.54 -35.89 24.98
CA GLU A 93 8.52 -34.83 25.21
C GLU A 93 9.94 -35.34 24.93
N VAL A 94 10.75 -34.52 24.27
CA VAL A 94 12.17 -34.73 24.01
C VAL A 94 12.96 -33.59 24.66
N ASP A 95 13.72 -33.93 25.69
CA ASP A 95 14.66 -32.99 26.31
C ASP A 95 16.07 -33.18 25.73
N LEU A 96 16.60 -32.12 25.12
CA LEU A 96 17.97 -32.13 24.60
C LEU A 96 19.00 -31.96 25.74
N GLY A 97 18.61 -31.47 26.91
CA GLY A 97 19.47 -31.46 28.10
C GLY A 97 19.90 -32.87 28.50
N ASP A 98 18.94 -33.77 28.73
CA ASP A 98 19.17 -35.16 29.09
C ASP A 98 19.89 -35.94 27.97
N LEU A 99 19.65 -35.60 26.71
CA LEU A 99 20.38 -36.17 25.57
C LEU A 99 21.86 -35.74 25.58
N PHE A 100 22.14 -34.43 25.58
CA PHE A 100 23.50 -33.90 25.45
C PHE A 100 24.33 -33.94 26.74
N ILE A 101 23.72 -34.03 27.92
CA ILE A 101 24.43 -34.08 29.21
C ILE A 101 24.51 -35.52 29.73
N ASN A 102 23.38 -36.24 29.73
CA ASN A 102 23.26 -37.55 30.36
C ASN A 102 23.35 -38.73 29.35
N GLY A 103 23.25 -38.46 28.05
CA GLY A 103 23.15 -39.51 27.02
C GLY A 103 21.80 -40.23 27.02
N THR A 104 20.78 -39.66 27.67
CA THR A 104 19.46 -40.29 27.82
C THR A 104 18.58 -39.91 26.64
N LEU A 105 17.97 -40.91 25.99
CA LEU A 105 17.00 -40.73 24.92
C LEU A 105 15.56 -40.92 25.43
N PRO A 106 14.56 -40.26 24.82
CA PRO A 106 13.16 -40.28 25.26
C PRO A 106 12.61 -41.71 25.34
N GLN A 107 11.98 -42.05 26.47
CA GLN A 107 11.49 -43.39 26.75
C GLN A 107 10.03 -43.55 26.32
N SER A 108 9.80 -43.91 25.05
CA SER A 108 8.48 -44.31 24.56
C SER A 108 8.10 -45.70 25.09
N SER A 109 6.87 -45.91 25.58
CA SER A 109 6.38 -47.21 26.05
C SER A 109 6.60 -48.34 25.02
N PRO A 110 7.05 -49.55 25.42
CA PRO A 110 7.17 -50.68 24.50
C PRO A 110 5.80 -51.06 23.91
N GLY A 111 5.64 -50.92 22.60
CA GLY A 111 4.37 -51.12 21.90
C GLY A 111 4.54 -51.90 20.58
N ALA A 112 3.41 -52.22 19.95
CA ALA A 112 3.34 -53.26 18.92
C ALA A 112 3.48 -52.74 17.47
N ILE A 113 4.24 -51.66 17.24
CA ILE A 113 4.60 -51.24 15.88
C ILE A 113 5.42 -52.37 15.23
N PRO A 114 4.94 -53.00 14.13
CA PRO A 114 5.68 -54.07 13.47
C PRO A 114 7.07 -53.57 13.03
N LEU A 115 8.08 -54.45 13.08
CA LEU A 115 9.48 -54.17 12.73
C LEU A 115 10.31 -53.35 13.75
N CYS A 116 9.71 -52.74 14.78
CA CYS A 116 10.44 -51.92 15.76
C CYS A 116 10.79 -52.61 17.10
N GLY A 117 10.50 -53.90 17.24
CA GLY A 117 10.36 -54.60 18.54
C GLY A 117 11.60 -54.78 19.44
N SER A 118 12.78 -54.29 19.04
CA SER A 118 14.00 -54.28 19.88
C SER A 118 14.85 -53.01 19.75
N SER A 119 14.43 -52.04 18.93
CA SER A 119 15.08 -50.74 18.78
C SER A 119 14.46 -49.65 19.67
N LEU A 120 13.25 -49.90 20.20
CA LEU A 120 12.50 -48.96 21.03
C LEU A 120 12.18 -49.52 22.43
N PRO A 121 12.27 -48.70 23.50
CA PRO A 121 12.80 -47.33 23.50
C PRO A 121 14.31 -47.32 23.16
N PRO A 122 14.85 -46.21 22.61
CA PRO A 122 16.26 -46.14 22.26
C PRO A 122 17.16 -46.35 23.48
N ALA A 123 18.23 -47.12 23.30
CA ALA A 123 19.23 -47.31 24.34
C ALA A 123 19.99 -45.98 24.63
N PRO A 124 20.37 -45.70 25.89
CA PRO A 124 21.22 -44.56 26.21
C PRO A 124 22.53 -44.56 25.41
N LEU A 125 23.00 -43.37 25.04
CA LEU A 125 24.23 -43.17 24.28
C LEU A 125 25.43 -43.69 25.07
N ASP A 126 26.36 -44.37 24.39
CA ASP A 126 27.65 -44.66 25.01
C ASP A 126 28.49 -43.38 25.18
N ALA A 127 29.45 -43.42 26.11
CA ALA A 127 30.25 -42.25 26.47
C ALA A 127 31.08 -41.70 25.28
N ALA A 128 31.43 -42.52 24.30
CA ALA A 128 32.21 -42.10 23.13
C ALA A 128 31.34 -41.35 22.11
N THR A 129 30.10 -41.83 21.92
CA THR A 129 29.07 -41.23 21.08
C THR A 129 28.59 -39.92 21.69
N LEU A 130 28.30 -39.90 23.00
CA LEU A 130 27.92 -38.68 23.73
C LEU A 130 29.02 -37.61 23.63
N THR A 131 30.28 -37.95 23.93
CA THR A 131 31.42 -37.02 23.79
C THR A 131 31.59 -36.54 22.35
N GLY A 132 31.40 -37.42 21.37
CA GLY A 132 31.45 -37.08 19.95
C GLY A 132 30.37 -36.09 19.54
N LEU A 133 29.14 -36.29 20.04
CA LEU A 133 27.98 -35.44 19.77
C LEU A 133 28.13 -34.06 20.42
N GLN A 134 28.54 -34.02 21.70
CA GLN A 134 28.89 -32.80 22.42
C GLN A 134 29.95 -31.98 21.66
N ASN A 135 31.02 -32.63 21.17
CA ASN A 135 32.05 -31.96 20.39
C ASN A 135 31.51 -31.46 19.03
N ALA A 136 30.73 -32.28 18.33
CA ALA A 136 30.17 -31.94 17.02
C ALA A 136 29.34 -30.65 17.05
N HIS A 137 28.47 -30.49 18.06
CA HIS A 137 27.59 -29.32 18.21
C HIS A 137 28.21 -28.12 18.94
N SER A 138 29.37 -28.28 19.59
CA SER A 138 30.10 -27.17 20.24
C SER A 138 31.24 -26.60 19.41
N GLY A 139 31.42 -27.09 18.18
CA GLY A 139 32.46 -26.68 17.24
C GLY A 139 33.85 -27.22 17.57
N ARG A 140 33.91 -28.35 18.28
CA ARG A 140 35.14 -29.09 18.59
C ARG A 140 35.32 -30.28 17.66
N ALA A 141 36.55 -30.74 17.53
CA ALA A 141 36.89 -31.96 16.78
C ALA A 141 36.09 -33.16 17.32
N SER A 142 35.25 -33.76 16.48
CA SER A 142 34.36 -34.86 16.87
C SER A 142 34.90 -36.23 16.43
N SER A 143 34.81 -37.21 17.32
CA SER A 143 35.05 -38.62 17.00
C SER A 143 34.07 -39.17 15.96
N LEU A 144 32.84 -38.63 15.89
CA LEU A 144 31.82 -39.03 14.91
C LEU A 144 32.28 -38.73 13.47
N PHE A 145 33.11 -37.72 13.29
CA PHE A 145 33.62 -37.26 12.00
C PHE A 145 35.14 -37.45 11.86
N GLY A 146 35.73 -38.42 12.56
CA GLY A 146 37.15 -38.76 12.44
C GLY A 146 38.11 -37.64 12.88
N GLY A 147 37.66 -36.72 13.74
CA GLY A 147 38.42 -35.55 14.19
C GLY A 147 38.11 -34.24 13.45
N LEU A 148 37.16 -34.25 12.50
CA LEU A 148 36.65 -33.05 11.85
C LEU A 148 35.67 -32.27 12.76
N CYS A 149 35.45 -31.01 12.41
CA CYS A 149 34.45 -30.14 13.03
C CYS A 149 33.17 -30.10 12.18
N ALA A 150 32.05 -29.73 12.80
CA ALA A 150 30.74 -29.66 12.15
C ALA A 150 29.90 -28.45 12.56
N ALA A 151 30.27 -27.73 13.63
CA ALA A 151 29.56 -26.56 14.15
C ALA A 151 30.51 -25.36 14.36
N SER A 152 29.97 -24.17 14.62
CA SER A 152 30.77 -23.03 15.10
C SER A 152 31.29 -23.26 16.52
N ASN A 153 32.49 -22.75 16.82
CA ASN A 153 33.12 -22.92 18.13
C ASN A 153 32.46 -22.01 19.17
N SER A 154 31.43 -22.55 19.84
CA SER A 154 30.51 -21.78 20.68
C SER A 154 30.52 -22.17 22.16
N GLY A 155 31.22 -23.26 22.51
CA GLY A 155 31.31 -23.80 23.87
C GLY A 155 30.04 -24.48 24.42
N GLN A 156 28.91 -24.34 23.74
CA GLN A 156 27.62 -24.95 24.04
C GLN A 156 27.20 -25.83 22.85
N ALA A 157 26.34 -26.83 23.06
CA ALA A 157 25.78 -27.58 21.94
C ALA A 157 24.65 -26.78 21.30
N ARG A 158 24.77 -26.46 20.00
CA ARG A 158 23.73 -25.73 19.24
C ARG A 158 23.42 -26.40 17.92
N GLY A 159 22.25 -26.11 17.37
CA GLY A 159 21.79 -26.72 16.13
C GLY A 159 20.33 -26.46 15.84
N TYR A 160 19.78 -27.21 14.90
CA TYR A 160 18.34 -27.33 14.66
C TYR A 160 17.98 -28.82 14.61
N ALA A 161 16.71 -29.16 14.77
CA ALA A 161 16.24 -30.55 14.65
C ALA A 161 15.12 -30.64 13.62
N THR A 162 15.06 -31.75 12.90
CA THR A 162 13.90 -32.11 12.08
C THR A 162 13.30 -33.41 12.60
N VAL A 163 11.97 -33.52 12.54
CA VAL A 163 11.21 -34.68 12.99
C VAL A 163 10.30 -35.11 11.86
N ASP A 164 10.69 -36.15 11.13
CA ASP A 164 9.89 -36.67 10.01
C ASP A 164 8.99 -37.82 10.48
N VAL A 165 7.77 -37.92 9.94
CA VAL A 165 6.97 -39.15 10.09
C VAL A 165 7.66 -40.30 9.34
N ALA A 166 7.75 -41.47 9.96
CA ALA A 166 8.59 -42.56 9.48
C ALA A 166 7.84 -43.88 9.27
N ASN A 167 8.16 -44.57 8.18
CA ASN A 167 7.58 -45.87 7.84
C ASN A 167 8.28 -47.06 8.54
N VAL A 168 9.56 -46.90 8.89
CA VAL A 168 10.45 -48.00 9.32
C VAL A 168 11.43 -47.51 10.39
N CYS A 169 11.53 -48.23 11.52
CA CYS A 169 12.57 -47.96 12.51
C CYS A 169 13.97 -48.20 11.93
N THR A 170 14.89 -47.25 12.14
CA THR A 170 16.23 -47.28 11.56
C THR A 170 17.26 -46.59 12.46
N SER A 171 18.44 -47.20 12.59
CA SER A 171 19.56 -46.62 13.31
C SER A 171 20.44 -45.82 12.36
N GLN A 172 20.56 -44.51 12.57
CA GLN A 172 21.55 -43.62 11.91
C GLN A 172 21.42 -43.53 10.38
N PHE A 173 20.19 -43.36 9.89
CA PHE A 173 19.97 -42.76 8.57
C PHE A 173 19.63 -41.28 8.76
N PHE A 174 19.92 -40.48 7.73
CA PHE A 174 19.71 -39.04 7.74
C PHE A 174 18.96 -38.61 6.46
N PRO A 175 18.26 -37.47 6.46
CA PRO A 175 17.58 -36.92 5.28
C PRO A 175 18.47 -36.73 4.02
N ASN A 176 19.80 -36.72 4.16
CA ASN A 176 20.75 -36.67 3.04
C ASN A 176 21.17 -38.05 2.49
N ALA A 177 20.58 -39.15 2.97
CA ALA A 177 20.88 -40.51 2.56
C ALA A 177 19.97 -40.98 1.41
N VAL A 178 20.55 -41.73 0.46
CA VAL A 178 19.80 -42.30 -0.67
C VAL A 178 18.74 -43.28 -0.15
N GLY A 179 17.48 -43.07 -0.55
CA GLY A 179 16.35 -43.88 -0.11
C GLY A 179 15.71 -43.43 1.22
N TYR A 180 16.20 -42.36 1.85
CA TYR A 180 15.49 -41.74 2.98
C TYR A 180 14.14 -41.17 2.50
N PHE A 181 14.19 -40.36 1.43
CA PHE A 181 13.01 -39.94 0.67
C PHE A 181 12.83 -40.80 -0.57
N ILE A 182 11.59 -41.18 -0.84
CA ILE A 182 11.12 -41.82 -2.07
C ILE A 182 9.72 -41.27 -2.34
N SER A 183 9.49 -40.77 -3.56
CA SER A 183 8.22 -40.15 -3.98
C SER A 183 7.00 -41.01 -3.61
N GLY A 184 5.95 -40.37 -3.13
CA GLY A 184 4.77 -41.03 -2.57
C GLY A 184 4.96 -41.49 -1.12
N GLY A 185 5.97 -40.96 -0.41
CA GLY A 185 6.22 -41.30 0.99
C GLY A 185 6.59 -42.76 1.21
N LEU A 186 7.27 -43.39 0.25
CA LEU A 186 7.63 -44.81 0.27
C LEU A 186 9.04 -45.07 0.84
N GLY A 187 9.70 -44.03 1.35
CA GLY A 187 11.06 -44.09 1.90
C GLY A 187 11.09 -44.46 3.38
N ILE A 188 12.17 -44.07 4.04
CA ILE A 188 12.24 -44.05 5.51
C ILE A 188 11.22 -43.04 6.03
N ALA A 189 11.20 -41.84 5.45
CA ALA A 189 10.16 -40.85 5.67
C ALA A 189 8.88 -41.20 4.90
N GLY A 190 7.73 -41.09 5.57
CA GLY A 190 6.38 -41.18 5.00
C GLY A 190 5.78 -39.79 4.70
N ASN A 191 4.60 -39.73 4.10
CA ASN A 191 3.91 -38.46 3.77
C ASN A 191 2.68 -38.21 4.66
N GLN A 192 2.59 -38.83 5.84
CA GLN A 192 1.41 -38.70 6.69
C GLN A 192 1.44 -37.39 7.48
N ASN A 193 0.58 -36.45 7.10
CA ASN A 193 0.31 -35.19 7.79
C ASN A 193 -0.38 -35.45 9.15
N VAL A 194 0.41 -35.78 10.18
CA VAL A 194 -0.07 -36.25 11.51
C VAL A 194 0.71 -35.72 12.71
N LEU A 195 1.86 -35.08 12.49
CA LEU A 195 2.72 -34.56 13.55
C LEU A 195 2.28 -33.15 13.95
N PHE A 196 2.38 -32.83 15.24
CA PHE A 196 2.26 -31.46 15.75
C PHE A 196 3.18 -31.31 16.95
N GLY A 197 3.59 -30.10 17.32
CA GLY A 197 4.47 -29.94 18.48
C GLY A 197 4.85 -28.51 18.78
N GLU A 198 5.42 -28.31 19.97
CA GLU A 198 6.01 -27.06 20.41
C GLU A 198 7.48 -27.27 20.79
N TYR A 199 8.26 -26.21 20.86
CA TYR A 199 9.62 -26.22 21.40
C TYR A 199 9.84 -25.03 22.31
N GLY A 200 10.74 -25.18 23.28
CA GLY A 200 11.08 -24.11 24.19
C GLY A 200 12.49 -24.23 24.75
N VAL A 201 13.05 -23.09 25.15
CA VAL A 201 14.37 -22.99 25.77
C VAL A 201 14.20 -22.48 27.18
N THR A 202 14.76 -23.20 28.15
CA THR A 202 14.85 -22.78 29.55
C THR A 202 16.31 -22.51 29.89
N ASN A 203 16.63 -21.36 30.48
CA ASN A 203 17.98 -21.02 30.91
C ASN A 203 17.96 -20.51 32.36
N THR A 204 18.30 -21.42 33.28
CA THR A 204 18.25 -21.15 34.73
C THR A 204 19.38 -20.25 35.24
N ARG A 205 20.47 -20.07 34.46
CA ARG A 205 21.55 -19.12 34.80
C ARG A 205 21.14 -17.68 34.61
N GLU A 206 20.42 -17.43 33.53
CA GLU A 206 20.02 -16.09 33.10
C GLU A 206 18.58 -15.76 33.50
N ALA A 207 17.89 -16.71 34.15
CA ALA A 207 16.48 -16.64 34.51
C ALA A 207 15.59 -16.28 33.31
N ARG A 208 15.85 -16.95 32.17
CA ARG A 208 15.13 -16.79 30.89
C ARG A 208 14.36 -18.06 30.55
N SER A 209 13.20 -17.91 29.94
CA SER A 209 12.43 -19.02 29.36
C SER A 209 11.53 -18.51 28.25
N PHE A 210 11.50 -19.20 27.10
CA PHE A 210 10.55 -18.96 26.02
C PHE A 210 10.15 -20.30 25.37
N GLY A 211 9.05 -20.31 24.63
CA GLY A 211 8.64 -21.41 23.77
C GLY A 211 7.58 -20.99 22.77
N GLU A 212 7.45 -21.76 21.70
CA GLU A 212 6.55 -21.51 20.58
C GLU A 212 6.26 -22.83 19.83
N THR A 213 5.26 -22.84 18.96
CA THR A 213 4.97 -23.94 18.04
C THR A 213 6.22 -24.30 17.22
N ALA A 214 6.50 -25.60 17.05
CA ALA A 214 7.48 -26.05 16.07
C ALA A 214 7.01 -25.68 14.66
N VAL A 215 7.91 -25.54 13.69
CA VAL A 215 7.50 -25.20 12.32
C VAL A 215 6.90 -26.45 11.68
N HIS A 216 5.62 -26.35 11.30
CA HIS A 216 4.87 -27.39 10.62
C HIS A 216 5.20 -27.38 9.11
N ILE A 217 5.46 -28.57 8.55
CA ILE A 217 5.78 -28.78 7.12
C ILE A 217 4.98 -29.98 6.62
N GLU A 218 3.93 -29.71 5.84
CA GLU A 218 3.09 -30.70 5.19
C GLU A 218 3.80 -31.47 4.08
N ALA A 219 3.26 -32.63 3.73
CA ALA A 219 3.63 -33.39 2.55
C ALA A 219 2.45 -33.68 1.63
N SER A 220 2.68 -33.62 0.31
CA SER A 220 1.75 -34.08 -0.71
C SER A 220 2.49 -34.69 -1.89
N ASP A 221 2.06 -35.87 -2.35
CA ASP A 221 2.58 -36.51 -3.56
C ASP A 221 1.68 -36.26 -4.79
N THR A 222 0.57 -35.53 -4.60
CA THR A 222 -0.39 -35.17 -5.65
C THR A 222 -0.41 -33.68 -5.97
N ASP A 223 0.09 -32.82 -5.09
CA ASP A 223 0.12 -31.38 -5.31
C ASP A 223 1.31 -30.99 -6.21
N PRO A 224 1.12 -30.21 -7.30
CA PRO A 224 2.21 -29.81 -8.18
C PRO A 224 3.35 -29.05 -7.49
N LEU A 225 3.09 -28.25 -6.44
CA LEU A 225 4.11 -27.51 -5.70
C LEU A 225 5.17 -28.45 -5.11
N THR A 226 4.72 -29.62 -4.62
CA THR A 226 5.53 -30.56 -3.84
C THR A 226 5.86 -31.87 -4.56
N SER A 227 5.21 -32.16 -5.70
CA SER A 227 5.45 -33.36 -6.50
C SER A 227 6.20 -33.13 -7.82
N THR A 228 6.31 -31.88 -8.29
CA THR A 228 6.95 -31.56 -9.59
C THR A 228 8.47 -31.40 -9.46
N PRO A 229 9.28 -32.22 -10.16
CA PRO A 229 10.74 -32.03 -10.19
C PRO A 229 11.11 -30.65 -10.74
N GLY A 230 12.02 -29.95 -10.05
CA GLY A 230 12.41 -28.57 -10.34
C GLY A 230 11.75 -27.52 -9.44
N ASN A 231 10.60 -27.82 -8.84
CA ASN A 231 10.01 -26.94 -7.82
C ASN A 231 10.80 -27.03 -6.51
N TYR A 232 10.78 -25.94 -5.72
CA TYR A 232 11.40 -25.92 -4.40
C TYR A 232 10.54 -26.70 -3.40
N THR A 233 11.20 -27.52 -2.60
CA THR A 233 10.60 -28.39 -1.57
C THR A 233 11.49 -28.35 -0.33
N PHE A 234 10.98 -28.63 0.88
CA PHE A 234 11.76 -28.45 2.11
C PHE A 234 13.10 -29.21 2.12
N TYR A 235 13.17 -30.40 1.50
CA TYR A 235 14.43 -31.15 1.35
C TYR A 235 14.94 -31.16 -0.10
N GLY A 236 14.44 -30.28 -0.97
CA GLY A 236 14.74 -30.22 -2.41
C GLY A 236 16.25 -30.21 -2.73
N ARG A 237 17.05 -29.46 -1.97
CA ARG A 237 18.52 -29.42 -2.13
C ARG A 237 19.24 -30.70 -1.65
N LEU A 238 18.63 -31.52 -0.79
CA LEU A 238 19.15 -32.84 -0.42
C LEU A 238 18.76 -33.91 -1.44
N VAL A 239 17.55 -33.84 -1.99
CA VAL A 239 17.07 -34.77 -3.03
C VAL A 239 17.45 -34.37 -4.47
N SER A 240 18.21 -33.27 -4.62
CA SER A 240 18.70 -32.75 -5.92
C SER A 240 17.59 -32.32 -6.88
N GLY A 241 16.52 -31.70 -6.36
CA GLY A 241 15.41 -31.15 -7.16
C GLY A 241 14.46 -32.17 -7.76
N SER A 242 14.48 -33.42 -7.29
CA SER A 242 13.56 -34.47 -7.73
C SER A 242 12.13 -34.33 -7.20
N ALA A 243 11.88 -33.43 -6.24
CA ALA A 243 10.66 -33.33 -5.43
C ALA A 243 10.27 -34.65 -4.71
N SER A 244 11.19 -35.61 -4.59
CA SER A 244 10.88 -36.95 -4.04
C SER A 244 10.68 -36.97 -2.52
N ASP A 245 10.96 -35.86 -1.84
CA ASP A 245 10.62 -35.62 -0.43
C ASP A 245 9.19 -35.13 -0.23
N ASN A 246 8.51 -34.66 -1.28
CA ASN A 246 7.11 -34.26 -1.24
C ASN A 246 6.75 -33.19 -0.20
N ARG A 247 7.72 -32.41 0.30
CA ARG A 247 7.48 -31.40 1.36
C ARG A 247 7.26 -30.02 0.79
N GLU A 248 6.32 -29.28 1.36
CA GLU A 248 6.15 -27.87 1.01
C GLU A 248 7.40 -27.03 1.35
N PRO A 249 7.72 -26.01 0.54
CA PRO A 249 8.78 -25.07 0.86
C PRO A 249 8.34 -24.11 1.97
N LEU A 250 9.27 -23.66 2.81
CA LEU A 250 9.01 -22.50 3.68
C LEU A 250 9.24 -21.17 2.93
N PRO A 251 8.59 -20.07 3.32
CA PRO A 251 8.84 -18.74 2.76
C PRO A 251 10.30 -18.28 2.87
N SER A 252 10.69 -17.32 2.03
CA SER A 252 11.98 -16.60 2.13
C SER A 252 11.87 -15.26 2.86
N ASN A 253 10.67 -14.67 2.86
CA ASN A 253 10.45 -13.28 3.19
C ASN A 253 9.56 -13.17 4.44
N PHE A 254 10.00 -12.39 5.42
CA PHE A 254 9.37 -12.31 6.74
C PHE A 254 9.36 -10.89 7.28
N MET A 255 8.38 -10.56 8.11
CA MET A 255 8.25 -9.27 8.79
C MET A 255 8.04 -9.46 10.30
N ALA A 256 8.78 -8.73 11.15
CA ALA A 256 8.63 -8.82 12.60
C ALA A 256 9.00 -7.53 13.36
N ARG A 257 8.24 -7.24 14.42
CA ARG A 257 8.48 -6.13 15.36
C ARG A 257 9.78 -6.30 16.15
N PHE A 258 10.54 -5.24 16.36
CA PHE A 258 11.70 -5.23 17.26
C PHE A 258 11.55 -4.18 18.37
N VAL A 259 12.29 -4.39 19.46
CA VAL A 259 12.52 -3.42 20.53
C VAL A 259 14.00 -3.47 20.93
N ASP A 260 14.68 -2.33 20.88
CA ASP A 260 16.10 -2.13 21.20
C ASP A 260 16.27 -0.85 22.02
N GLN A 261 15.96 -0.91 23.32
CA GLN A 261 16.06 0.23 24.24
C GLN A 261 17.52 0.68 24.54
N SER A 262 18.51 0.19 23.79
CA SER A 262 19.92 0.48 24.05
C SER A 262 20.34 1.93 23.72
N LEU A 263 19.52 2.66 22.95
CA LEU A 263 19.72 4.08 22.66
C LEU A 263 19.30 4.96 23.85
N SER A 264 18.04 4.85 24.28
CA SER A 264 17.51 5.63 25.41
C SER A 264 18.12 5.21 26.75
N ASN A 265 18.50 3.94 26.91
CA ASN A 265 19.15 3.44 28.10
C ASN A 265 20.16 2.31 27.78
N PRO A 266 21.48 2.59 27.82
CA PRO A 266 22.51 1.56 27.58
C PRO A 266 22.54 0.39 28.58
N ASN A 267 21.78 0.48 29.69
CA ASN A 267 21.57 -0.59 30.66
C ASN A 267 20.15 -1.18 30.57
N ALA A 268 19.39 -0.85 29.51
CA ALA A 268 18.05 -1.36 29.30
C ALA A 268 18.06 -2.88 29.27
N PRO A 269 17.10 -3.53 29.94
CA PRO A 269 17.04 -4.98 29.97
C PRO A 269 16.28 -5.57 28.78
N VAL A 270 15.64 -4.72 27.96
CA VAL A 270 14.82 -5.09 26.80
C VAL A 270 15.67 -5.08 25.54
N SER A 271 15.74 -6.24 24.89
CA SER A 271 16.43 -6.43 23.61
C SER A 271 15.77 -7.54 22.80
N THR A 272 15.45 -7.28 21.54
CA THR A 272 15.03 -8.31 20.60
C THR A 272 16.21 -9.17 20.15
N ARG A 273 15.97 -10.47 19.97
CA ARG A 273 16.89 -11.40 19.31
C ARG A 273 16.17 -12.13 18.19
N ALA A 274 16.68 -12.07 16.97
CA ALA A 274 16.16 -12.85 15.86
C ALA A 274 16.74 -14.28 15.89
N LEU A 275 15.86 -15.27 15.97
CA LEU A 275 16.17 -16.69 15.84
C LEU A 275 15.85 -17.08 14.40
N ILE A 276 16.90 -17.29 13.61
CA ILE A 276 16.82 -17.47 12.16
C ILE A 276 17.29 -18.86 11.79
N TRP A 277 16.51 -19.56 10.96
CA TRP A 277 16.92 -20.75 10.23
C TRP A 277 16.95 -20.47 8.72
N ARG A 278 17.92 -21.06 8.01
CA ARG A 278 18.07 -20.96 6.54
C ARG A 278 18.49 -22.31 5.98
N ASP A 279 18.02 -22.65 4.79
CA ASP A 279 18.39 -23.88 4.10
C ASP A 279 19.92 -23.98 3.87
N PRO A 280 20.63 -24.92 4.52
CA PRO A 280 22.06 -25.11 4.32
C PRO A 280 22.39 -25.97 3.09
N GLY A 281 21.40 -26.72 2.58
CA GLY A 281 21.60 -27.78 1.61
C GLY A 281 22.51 -28.87 2.16
N ARG A 282 23.37 -29.42 1.30
CA ARG A 282 24.24 -30.55 1.67
C ARG A 282 25.60 -30.11 2.18
N VAL A 283 25.72 -29.93 3.50
CA VAL A 283 26.99 -29.58 4.17
C VAL A 283 27.69 -30.84 4.71
N ASN A 284 29.02 -30.89 4.57
CA ASN A 284 29.86 -31.98 5.08
C ASN A 284 30.69 -31.50 6.30
N PRO A 285 31.13 -32.40 7.19
CA PRO A 285 32.13 -32.09 8.21
C PRO A 285 33.42 -31.50 7.59
N PHE A 286 34.03 -30.55 8.27
CA PHE A 286 35.10 -29.70 7.75
C PHE A 286 36.33 -29.67 8.68
N ALA A 287 37.47 -29.20 8.17
CA ALA A 287 38.67 -29.05 8.97
C ALA A 287 38.47 -27.98 10.05
N CYS A 288 38.72 -28.32 11.31
CA CYS A 288 38.54 -27.38 12.43
C CYS A 288 39.35 -26.08 12.22
N GLY A 289 38.68 -24.93 12.32
CA GLY A 289 39.27 -23.62 11.99
C GLY A 289 39.13 -23.20 10.52
N SER A 290 38.51 -24.03 9.67
CA SER A 290 38.16 -23.72 8.27
C SER A 290 36.68 -24.04 8.04
N PRO A 291 35.76 -23.16 8.48
CA PRO A 291 34.32 -23.36 8.31
C PRO A 291 33.94 -23.41 6.82
N PRO A 292 32.76 -23.96 6.48
CA PRO A 292 32.21 -23.87 5.12
C PRO A 292 32.00 -22.41 4.72
N ALA A 293 31.80 -22.17 3.43
CA ALA A 293 31.43 -20.85 2.94
C ALA A 293 30.14 -20.37 3.66
N PRO A 294 30.07 -19.09 4.09
CA PRO A 294 28.84 -18.51 4.62
C PRO A 294 27.66 -18.71 3.67
N ILE A 295 26.46 -18.85 4.23
CA ILE A 295 25.25 -18.64 3.43
C ILE A 295 25.19 -17.15 3.08
N THR A 296 25.48 -16.82 1.83
CA THR A 296 25.49 -15.44 1.30
C THR A 296 24.13 -15.06 0.76
N GLY A 297 23.89 -13.75 0.62
CA GLY A 297 22.62 -13.21 0.16
C GLY A 297 21.60 -13.07 1.29
N GLY A 298 20.61 -12.22 1.01
CA GLY A 298 19.56 -11.80 1.91
C GLY A 298 19.78 -10.40 2.48
N LYS A 299 18.71 -9.59 2.47
CA LYS A 299 18.65 -8.21 2.98
C LYS A 299 17.84 -8.17 4.28
N VAL A 300 18.12 -7.18 5.12
CA VAL A 300 17.27 -6.84 6.26
C VAL A 300 17.03 -5.34 6.22
N VAL A 301 15.78 -4.96 5.98
CA VAL A 301 15.30 -3.58 5.92
C VAL A 301 14.58 -3.26 7.21
N MET A 302 14.70 -2.03 7.70
CA MET A 302 14.10 -1.59 8.94
C MET A 302 13.17 -0.40 8.69
N PHE A 303 12.04 -0.39 9.37
CA PHE A 303 11.04 0.68 9.33
C PHE A 303 10.81 1.18 10.77
N ASN A 304 10.61 2.48 10.96
CA ASN A 304 10.05 3.01 12.20
C ASN A 304 8.52 2.78 12.24
N HIS A 305 7.81 3.44 13.17
CA HIS A 305 6.35 3.35 13.26
C HIS A 305 5.62 4.25 12.25
N GLN A 306 6.36 5.14 11.60
CA GLN A 306 5.94 6.08 10.55
C GLN A 306 6.34 5.56 9.14
N GLU A 307 6.61 4.26 9.04
CA GLU A 307 6.99 3.53 7.81
C GLU A 307 8.26 4.02 7.09
N GLN A 308 8.99 5.00 7.64
CA GLN A 308 10.24 5.50 7.06
C GLN A 308 11.31 4.40 6.99
N VAL A 309 11.86 4.21 5.79
CA VAL A 309 12.79 3.14 5.45
C VAL A 309 14.23 3.49 5.84
N TYR A 310 14.90 2.60 6.57
CA TYR A 310 16.35 2.64 6.78
C TYR A 310 17.02 1.46 6.06
N SER A 311 17.72 1.76 4.97
CA SER A 311 17.94 0.83 3.85
C SER A 311 19.12 -0.16 3.97
N ASP A 312 20.15 0.08 4.80
CA ASP A 312 21.26 -0.89 5.00
C ASP A 312 21.50 -1.26 6.47
N ARG A 313 21.23 -2.52 6.79
CA ARG A 313 21.68 -3.19 8.03
C ARG A 313 22.42 -4.50 7.75
N SER A 314 23.56 -4.39 7.07
CA SER A 314 24.64 -5.41 6.99
C SER A 314 25.03 -6.05 8.34
N ALA A 315 24.65 -5.44 9.48
CA ALA A 315 24.83 -5.98 10.84
C ALA A 315 23.99 -7.25 11.12
N ILE A 316 22.87 -7.48 10.44
CA ILE A 316 21.97 -8.64 10.64
C ILE A 316 22.12 -9.63 9.47
N SER A 317 23.35 -10.05 9.16
CA SER A 317 23.61 -11.00 8.06
C SER A 317 23.69 -12.47 8.57
N PRO A 318 22.68 -13.33 8.31
CA PRO A 318 22.69 -14.72 8.73
C PRO A 318 23.55 -15.63 7.84
N THR A 319 24.73 -15.98 8.36
CA THR A 319 25.78 -16.74 7.66
C THR A 319 25.73 -18.25 7.87
N ARG A 320 24.86 -18.73 8.76
CA ARG A 320 24.75 -20.13 9.22
C ARG A 320 23.35 -20.69 8.99
N ALA A 321 23.23 -22.03 9.04
CA ALA A 321 21.97 -22.74 8.89
C ALA A 321 20.98 -22.39 10.00
N THR A 322 21.48 -22.16 11.21
CA THR A 322 20.69 -21.59 12.31
C THR A 322 21.55 -20.72 13.21
N GLN A 323 20.99 -19.60 13.66
CA GLN A 323 21.64 -18.68 14.57
C GLN A 323 20.66 -17.77 15.30
N VAL A 324 21.03 -17.38 16.51
CA VAL A 324 20.40 -16.28 17.25
C VAL A 324 21.25 -15.03 17.03
N VAL A 325 20.61 -13.94 16.58
CA VAL A 325 21.23 -12.64 16.30
C VAL A 325 20.64 -11.60 17.26
N PRO A 326 21.45 -10.88 18.05
CA PRO A 326 20.95 -9.75 18.81
C PRO A 326 20.60 -8.61 17.84
N ILE A 327 19.42 -8.03 18.01
CA ILE A 327 18.98 -6.82 17.31
C ILE A 327 19.37 -5.64 18.22
N THR A 328 20.45 -4.95 17.86
CA THR A 328 21.08 -3.90 18.69
C THR A 328 21.74 -2.82 17.86
N GLY A 329 21.75 -1.58 18.36
CA GLY A 329 22.39 -0.44 17.73
C GLY A 329 21.61 0.09 16.53
N LEU A 330 20.29 -0.06 16.55
CA LEU A 330 19.38 0.55 15.57
C LEU A 330 19.27 2.07 15.79
N PRO A 331 18.58 2.86 14.96
CA PRO A 331 18.39 4.30 15.17
C PRO A 331 17.13 4.64 15.99
N TYR A 332 16.25 3.66 16.21
CA TYR A 332 15.00 3.79 16.98
C TYR A 332 14.93 2.69 18.04
N ASP A 333 14.26 2.98 19.17
CA ASP A 333 14.08 2.01 20.26
C ASP A 333 13.07 0.89 19.92
N GLN A 334 12.24 1.06 18.88
CA GLN A 334 11.24 0.10 18.43
C GLN A 334 10.87 0.32 16.95
N GLY A 335 10.32 -0.71 16.29
CA GLY A 335 9.89 -0.63 14.89
C GLY A 335 9.69 -2.01 14.25
N MET A 336 9.77 -2.07 12.92
CA MET A 336 9.65 -3.29 12.12
C MET A 336 10.98 -3.66 11.46
N LEU A 337 11.24 -4.97 11.32
CA LEU A 337 12.26 -5.53 10.44
C LEU A 337 11.60 -6.39 9.37
N ALA A 338 11.85 -6.09 8.10
CA ALA A 338 11.61 -7.00 6.99
C ALA A 338 12.90 -7.76 6.67
N TYR A 339 12.77 -9.07 6.51
CA TYR A 339 13.83 -9.99 6.17
C TYR A 339 13.54 -10.55 4.79
N GLU A 340 14.44 -10.30 3.84
CA GLU A 340 14.50 -11.01 2.58
C GLU A 340 15.63 -12.04 2.71
N LEU A 341 15.34 -13.32 2.98
CA LEU A 341 16.39 -14.34 3.21
C LEU A 341 16.65 -15.23 2.00
N GLY A 342 16.08 -14.86 0.85
CA GLY A 342 16.38 -15.47 -0.45
C GLY A 342 17.86 -15.39 -0.82
N PHE A 343 18.28 -16.35 -1.66
CA PHE A 343 19.51 -16.26 -2.43
C PHE A 343 19.34 -17.12 -3.69
N THR A 344 19.89 -16.70 -4.82
CA THR A 344 19.80 -17.49 -6.05
C THR A 344 20.76 -18.68 -6.01
N SER A 345 20.35 -19.82 -6.57
CA SER A 345 21.20 -21.00 -6.72
C SER A 345 21.15 -21.55 -8.14
N SER A 346 22.17 -22.31 -8.56
CA SER A 346 22.18 -22.92 -9.89
C SER A 346 21.18 -24.08 -10.07
N LEU A 347 20.37 -24.39 -9.04
CA LEU A 347 19.33 -25.42 -9.07
C LEU A 347 17.93 -24.84 -8.90
N PHE A 348 17.79 -23.69 -8.22
CA PHE A 348 16.51 -23.06 -7.92
C PHE A 348 16.65 -21.52 -7.83
N PRO A 349 15.64 -20.75 -8.30
CA PRO A 349 15.66 -19.28 -8.30
C PRO A 349 15.47 -18.68 -6.90
N THR A 350 14.58 -19.25 -6.10
CA THR A 350 14.27 -18.85 -4.72
C THR A 350 14.61 -19.99 -3.75
N ASN A 351 14.89 -19.65 -2.49
CA ASN A 351 15.19 -20.60 -1.41
C ASN A 351 14.28 -20.31 -0.20
N GLN A 352 14.42 -21.09 0.86
CA GLN A 352 13.55 -21.04 2.06
C GLN A 352 14.29 -20.63 3.34
N ALA A 353 13.57 -20.06 4.29
CA ALA A 353 14.04 -19.69 5.61
C ALA A 353 12.94 -19.79 6.68
N TRP A 354 13.28 -19.51 7.94
CA TRP A 354 12.33 -19.25 9.01
C TRP A 354 12.87 -18.17 9.95
N VAL A 355 12.02 -17.24 10.37
CA VAL A 355 12.39 -16.15 11.29
C VAL A 355 11.40 -16.09 12.45
N SER A 356 11.93 -15.90 13.65
CA SER A 356 11.14 -15.58 14.85
C SER A 356 11.92 -14.63 15.73
N HIS A 357 11.24 -13.77 16.48
CA HIS A 357 11.85 -12.82 17.40
C HIS A 357 11.62 -13.28 18.84
N VAL A 358 12.66 -13.21 19.67
CA VAL A 358 12.57 -13.38 21.11
C VAL A 358 12.82 -12.03 21.77
N PHE A 359 11.80 -11.48 22.41
CA PHE A 359 11.89 -10.29 23.25
C PHE A 359 12.29 -10.71 24.66
N THR A 360 13.25 -10.02 25.26
CA THR A 360 13.47 -10.07 26.71
C THR A 360 12.75 -8.89 27.35
N SER A 361 11.97 -9.10 28.41
CA SER A 361 11.51 -8.04 29.31
C SER A 361 12.10 -8.25 30.71
N VAL A 362 12.24 -7.19 31.49
CA VAL A 362 12.55 -7.27 32.92
C VAL A 362 11.73 -6.22 33.65
N SER A 363 10.90 -6.67 34.58
CA SER A 363 10.18 -5.74 35.47
C SER A 363 11.17 -5.06 36.40
N SER A 364 10.97 -3.77 36.69
CA SER A 364 11.80 -3.01 37.65
C SER A 364 11.66 -3.49 39.11
N LEU A 365 10.84 -4.51 39.37
CA LEU A 365 10.44 -5.00 40.68
C LEU A 365 10.85 -6.46 40.96
N THR A 366 11.36 -7.21 39.98
CA THR A 366 11.77 -8.62 40.14
C THR A 366 13.09 -8.95 39.46
N THR A 367 13.80 -9.95 39.96
CA THR A 367 15.04 -10.49 39.35
C THR A 367 14.76 -11.52 38.25
N THR A 368 13.54 -11.55 37.72
CA THR A 368 13.08 -12.49 36.69
C THR A 368 13.08 -11.81 35.33
N ARG A 369 13.64 -12.46 34.31
CA ARG A 369 13.49 -12.03 32.91
C ARG A 369 12.33 -12.81 32.31
N GLU A 370 11.31 -12.13 31.82
CA GLU A 370 10.28 -12.79 31.04
C GLU A 370 10.70 -12.71 29.57
N GLU A 371 10.64 -13.82 28.85
CA GLU A 371 10.92 -13.83 27.41
C GLU A 371 9.70 -14.30 26.65
N ALA A 372 9.33 -13.54 25.63
CA ALA A 372 8.25 -13.88 24.70
C ALA A 372 8.87 -14.13 23.33
N GLN A 373 8.51 -15.24 22.70
CA GLN A 373 8.83 -15.50 21.31
C GLN A 373 7.61 -15.15 20.45
N SER A 374 7.82 -14.52 19.31
CA SER A 374 6.82 -14.37 18.25
C SER A 374 7.39 -14.87 16.93
N ASN A 375 6.61 -15.63 16.18
CA ASN A 375 6.96 -15.97 14.81
C ASN A 375 6.83 -14.72 13.94
N ALA A 376 7.82 -14.50 13.05
CA ALA A 376 7.73 -13.43 12.07
C ALA A 376 6.60 -13.77 11.08
N GLN A 377 5.85 -12.76 10.66
CA GLN A 377 4.78 -12.96 9.69
C GLN A 377 5.42 -13.21 8.32
N PRO A 378 5.07 -14.30 7.62
CA PRO A 378 5.54 -14.52 6.26
C PRO A 378 4.90 -13.48 5.34
N LEU A 379 5.70 -12.85 4.48
CA LEU A 379 5.18 -12.01 3.41
C LEU A 379 4.73 -12.94 2.29
N ASN A 380 3.43 -12.88 1.96
CA ASN A 380 2.72 -13.92 1.21
C ASN A 380 3.39 -14.24 -0.14
N SER A 381 3.61 -15.54 -0.41
CA SER A 381 4.18 -16.04 -1.66
C SER A 381 3.22 -16.95 -2.44
N ASN A 382 1.91 -16.81 -2.23
CA ASN A 382 0.87 -17.56 -2.94
C ASN A 382 0.12 -16.64 -3.92
N ASN A 383 0.07 -17.09 -5.17
CA ASN A 383 -0.07 -16.30 -6.41
C ASN A 383 1.11 -15.37 -6.72
N GLY A 384 1.38 -15.24 -8.02
CA GLY A 384 2.60 -14.64 -8.53
C GLY A 384 2.69 -13.14 -8.27
N SER A 385 3.93 -12.66 -8.12
CA SER A 385 4.31 -11.26 -8.28
C SER A 385 3.34 -10.21 -7.70
N LEU A 386 3.12 -10.28 -6.39
CA LEU A 386 3.22 -9.04 -5.61
C LEU A 386 4.61 -9.05 -4.97
N PRO A 387 5.61 -8.39 -5.59
CA PRO A 387 6.77 -7.98 -4.83
C PRO A 387 6.29 -7.12 -3.66
N VAL A 388 7.05 -7.08 -2.58
CA VAL A 388 7.15 -5.79 -1.88
C VAL A 388 7.91 -4.91 -2.87
N THR A 389 7.16 -4.17 -3.69
CA THR A 389 7.73 -3.17 -4.58
C THR A 389 8.23 -2.05 -3.68
N PHE A 390 9.55 -2.07 -3.44
CA PHE A 390 10.23 -0.84 -3.07
C PHE A 390 9.92 0.19 -4.17
N PRO A 391 9.58 1.44 -3.83
CA PRO A 391 9.50 2.49 -4.82
C PRO A 391 10.81 2.51 -5.61
N GLN A 392 10.74 2.41 -6.93
CA GLN A 392 11.93 2.56 -7.77
C GLN A 392 12.34 4.03 -7.77
N CYS A 393 11.33 4.90 -7.96
CA CYS A 393 11.33 6.36 -7.93
C CYS A 393 11.84 7.07 -6.66
N ASN A 394 12.48 6.38 -5.72
CA ASN A 394 13.30 6.98 -4.66
C ASN A 394 14.57 6.19 -4.29
N ASP A 395 14.97 5.20 -5.09
CA ASP A 395 16.04 4.26 -4.76
C ASP A 395 17.43 4.64 -5.26
N GLY A 396 17.53 5.73 -6.04
CA GLY A 396 18.79 6.32 -6.48
C GLY A 396 19.44 5.60 -7.66
N LEU A 397 18.67 4.79 -8.39
CA LEU A 397 19.11 3.99 -9.52
C LEU A 397 18.18 4.20 -10.72
N ASP A 398 18.78 4.46 -11.87
CA ASP A 398 18.17 4.34 -13.20
C ASP A 398 17.74 2.87 -13.44
N ASN A 399 16.54 2.46 -12.98
CA ASN A 399 16.14 1.04 -12.98
C ASN A 399 15.61 0.57 -14.35
N ASP A 400 15.11 1.47 -15.19
CA ASP A 400 14.62 1.18 -16.54
C ASP A 400 15.70 1.44 -17.64
N SER A 401 16.73 2.25 -17.33
CA SER A 401 17.85 2.62 -18.21
C SER A 401 17.56 3.69 -19.28
N ASP A 402 16.58 4.59 -19.08
CA ASP A 402 16.35 5.76 -19.95
C ASP A 402 17.45 6.85 -19.79
N GLY A 403 18.12 6.89 -18.63
CA GLY A 403 19.16 7.85 -18.28
C GLY A 403 18.75 8.95 -17.29
N ARG A 404 17.53 8.87 -16.76
CA ARG A 404 17.01 9.54 -15.56
C ARG A 404 17.15 8.56 -14.39
N THR A 405 16.51 8.77 -13.23
CA THR A 405 16.99 8.12 -11.98
C THR A 405 16.02 8.09 -10.80
N ASP A 406 15.14 9.08 -10.63
CA ASP A 406 14.19 9.19 -9.51
C ASP A 406 13.22 10.37 -9.76
N PHE A 407 12.07 10.38 -9.09
CA PHE A 407 11.23 11.59 -8.97
C PHE A 407 12.02 12.76 -8.32
N PRO A 408 11.88 14.02 -8.76
CA PRO A 408 11.08 14.53 -9.88
C PRO A 408 11.87 14.65 -11.20
N ALA A 409 13.14 14.22 -11.23
CA ALA A 409 13.99 14.29 -12.42
C ALA A 409 13.56 13.28 -13.50
N ASP A 410 12.79 12.28 -13.08
CA ASP A 410 12.23 11.20 -13.86
C ASP A 410 10.71 11.40 -14.08
N PRO A 411 10.23 11.66 -15.32
CA PRO A 411 8.83 11.87 -15.61
C PRO A 411 8.01 10.57 -15.69
N ASP A 412 8.66 9.41 -15.76
CA ASP A 412 8.00 8.09 -15.68
C ASP A 412 7.62 7.73 -14.23
N CYS A 413 8.16 8.49 -13.26
CA CYS A 413 7.74 8.48 -11.87
C CYS A 413 6.58 9.44 -11.59
N ALA A 414 5.38 8.89 -11.37
CA ALA A 414 4.22 9.68 -10.92
C ALA A 414 4.43 10.35 -9.55
N THR A 415 5.17 9.69 -8.64
CA THR A 415 5.54 10.19 -7.30
C THR A 415 6.84 9.54 -6.82
N ALA A 416 7.50 10.12 -5.82
CA ALA A 416 8.61 9.48 -5.09
C ALA A 416 8.23 8.18 -4.35
N THR A 417 6.95 7.79 -4.31
CA THR A 417 6.49 6.51 -3.72
C THR A 417 6.06 5.49 -4.78
N SER A 418 6.22 5.81 -6.06
CA SER A 418 5.79 4.97 -7.18
C SER A 418 6.63 3.70 -7.34
N ALA A 419 5.93 2.59 -7.59
CA ALA A 419 6.48 1.22 -7.52
C ALA A 419 7.37 0.80 -8.71
N SER A 420 7.38 1.59 -9.79
CA SER A 420 8.08 1.31 -11.05
C SER A 420 8.50 2.62 -11.72
N GLU A 421 9.69 2.61 -12.34
CA GLU A 421 10.23 3.69 -13.21
C GLU A 421 9.95 3.43 -14.69
N THR A 422 9.26 2.34 -15.00
CA THR A 422 8.99 1.96 -16.39
C THR A 422 8.03 2.92 -17.06
N ALA A 423 8.49 3.57 -18.13
CA ALA A 423 7.63 4.30 -19.07
C ALA A 423 6.36 3.51 -19.42
N SER A 424 5.22 4.20 -19.37
CA SER A 424 3.96 3.68 -19.87
C SER A 424 3.92 3.87 -21.39
N ILE A 425 3.15 3.06 -22.10
CA ILE A 425 3.06 3.22 -23.56
C ILE A 425 2.33 4.51 -23.97
N CYS A 426 1.67 5.17 -23.02
CA CYS A 426 1.02 6.47 -23.18
C CYS A 426 1.89 7.68 -22.77
N ASN A 427 3.19 7.46 -22.55
CA ASN A 427 4.19 8.53 -22.42
C ASN A 427 5.58 8.17 -22.97
N ASP A 428 5.70 7.20 -23.89
CA ASP A 428 7.00 6.71 -24.40
C ASP A 428 7.48 7.38 -25.70
N GLY A 429 6.68 8.27 -26.29
CA GLY A 429 7.01 9.02 -27.49
C GLY A 429 6.84 8.24 -28.79
N ILE A 430 6.12 7.12 -28.77
CA ILE A 430 5.90 6.22 -29.91
C ILE A 430 4.40 5.93 -30.06
N ASP A 431 3.86 6.30 -31.22
CA ASP A 431 2.61 5.77 -31.82
C ASP A 431 2.69 4.22 -31.88
N ASN A 432 2.24 3.52 -30.83
CA ASN A 432 2.27 2.06 -30.69
C ASN A 432 0.99 1.39 -31.20
N ASP A 433 -0.13 2.11 -31.30
CA ASP A 433 -1.38 1.60 -31.85
C ASP A 433 -1.51 1.78 -33.38
N GLY A 434 -0.91 2.83 -33.94
CA GLY A 434 -0.88 3.17 -35.36
C GLY A 434 -1.90 4.22 -35.83
N ASP A 435 -2.61 4.92 -34.93
CA ASP A 435 -3.65 5.90 -35.26
C ASP A 435 -3.09 7.27 -35.74
N THR A 436 -1.79 7.51 -35.52
CA THR A 436 -1.00 8.73 -35.81
C THR A 436 -1.00 9.84 -34.76
N LEU A 437 -1.67 9.63 -33.63
CA LEU A 437 -1.40 10.26 -32.34
C LEU A 437 -0.27 9.46 -31.66
N ILE A 438 0.21 9.88 -30.48
CA ILE A 438 1.51 9.40 -29.96
C ILE A 438 1.49 9.12 -28.45
N ASP A 439 0.86 9.99 -27.65
CA ASP A 439 0.88 9.92 -26.19
C ASP A 439 -0.25 10.79 -25.61
N PHE A 440 -0.58 10.59 -24.34
CA PHE A 440 -1.40 11.55 -23.59
C PHE A 440 -0.74 12.94 -23.52
N PRO A 441 -1.48 14.06 -23.69
CA PRO A 441 -2.93 14.19 -23.85
C PRO A 441 -3.39 14.28 -25.31
N ALA A 442 -2.49 14.12 -26.28
CA ALA A 442 -2.80 14.22 -27.71
C ALA A 442 -3.56 12.98 -28.20
N ASP A 443 -3.36 11.84 -27.55
CA ASP A 443 -3.98 10.55 -27.82
C ASP A 443 -5.22 10.28 -26.92
N PRO A 444 -6.43 10.11 -27.49
CA PRO A 444 -7.65 9.78 -26.76
C PRO A 444 -7.78 8.34 -26.27
N GLY A 445 -7.01 7.38 -26.82
CA GLY A 445 -6.97 6.00 -26.31
C GLY A 445 -6.19 5.89 -24.99
N CYS A 446 -5.33 6.88 -24.73
CA CYS A 446 -4.64 7.04 -23.46
C CYS A 446 -5.50 7.73 -22.37
N ALA A 447 -5.98 6.96 -21.39
CA ALA A 447 -6.69 7.51 -20.21
C ALA A 447 -5.86 8.51 -19.38
N SER A 448 -4.52 8.37 -19.41
CA SER A 448 -3.55 9.27 -18.77
C SER A 448 -2.14 8.95 -19.27
N ARG A 449 -1.16 9.81 -18.98
CA ARG A 449 0.29 9.55 -19.20
C ARG A 449 0.86 8.34 -18.44
N PHE A 450 0.07 7.65 -17.62
CA PHE A 450 0.47 6.43 -16.90
C PHE A 450 -0.36 5.21 -17.34
N ALA A 451 -1.15 5.32 -18.42
CA ALA A 451 -1.99 4.25 -18.91
C ALA A 451 -1.14 3.14 -19.57
N VAL A 452 -1.48 1.89 -19.25
CA VAL A 452 -0.79 0.69 -19.77
C VAL A 452 -1.34 0.19 -21.10
N PHE A 453 -2.33 0.90 -21.66
CA PHE A 453 -2.99 0.65 -22.93
C PHE A 453 -3.17 1.99 -23.65
N GLU A 454 -2.81 2.02 -24.94
CA GLU A 454 -2.89 3.16 -25.85
C GLU A 454 -4.02 2.97 -26.88
N SER A 455 -4.40 1.71 -27.14
CA SER A 455 -5.65 1.35 -27.81
C SER A 455 -6.46 0.44 -26.90
N THR A 456 -7.75 0.73 -26.78
CA THR A 456 -8.74 -0.03 -26.02
C THR A 456 -9.87 -0.51 -26.92
N GLU A 457 -10.73 -1.42 -26.46
CA GLU A 457 -11.82 -1.92 -27.32
C GLU A 457 -12.75 -0.78 -27.77
N CYS A 458 -12.92 0.29 -26.98
CA CYS A 458 -13.68 1.50 -27.32
C CYS A 458 -12.94 2.52 -28.24
N SER A 459 -11.75 2.17 -28.74
CA SER A 459 -10.93 2.98 -29.66
C SER A 459 -10.19 2.18 -30.75
N ASP A 460 -10.36 0.85 -30.85
CA ASP A 460 -9.57 0.00 -31.77
C ASP A 460 -10.10 -0.10 -33.21
N GLY A 461 -11.27 0.48 -33.50
CA GLY A 461 -11.88 0.46 -34.83
C GLY A 461 -12.70 -0.80 -35.14
N GLN A 462 -13.05 -1.60 -34.13
CA GLN A 462 -13.79 -2.85 -34.28
C GLN A 462 -14.93 -3.00 -33.25
N ASP A 463 -16.14 -3.18 -33.80
CA ASP A 463 -17.32 -3.84 -33.23
C ASP A 463 -16.93 -5.20 -32.58
N ASN A 464 -16.45 -5.16 -31.34
CA ASN A 464 -15.89 -6.28 -30.57
C ASN A 464 -17.00 -7.02 -29.79
N ASP A 465 -18.07 -6.34 -29.41
CA ASP A 465 -19.28 -6.92 -28.79
C ASP A 465 -20.30 -7.48 -29.83
N MET A 466 -20.25 -7.01 -31.08
CA MET A 466 -21.14 -7.34 -32.20
C MET A 466 -22.56 -6.75 -32.12
N ASP A 467 -22.77 -5.63 -31.43
CA ASP A 467 -24.04 -4.87 -31.41
C ASP A 467 -24.26 -4.06 -32.72
N GLY A 468 -23.17 -3.70 -33.41
CA GLY A 468 -23.16 -2.94 -34.67
C GLY A 468 -22.82 -1.45 -34.57
N GLN A 469 -22.48 -0.98 -33.37
CA GLN A 469 -21.64 0.17 -33.07
C GLN A 469 -20.15 -0.28 -33.17
N ILE A 470 -19.15 0.57 -32.88
CA ILE A 470 -17.75 0.30 -33.32
C ILE A 470 -16.68 0.89 -32.38
N ASP A 471 -16.91 2.07 -31.81
CA ASP A 471 -15.99 2.81 -30.92
C ASP A 471 -16.76 4.00 -30.29
N PHE A 472 -16.23 4.58 -29.21
CA PHE A 472 -16.68 5.90 -28.74
C PHE A 472 -16.50 6.99 -29.83
N PRO A 473 -17.42 7.98 -29.98
CA PRO A 473 -18.70 8.17 -29.30
C PRO A 473 -19.90 7.63 -30.12
N ALA A 474 -19.62 6.71 -31.06
CA ALA A 474 -20.66 6.09 -31.88
C ALA A 474 -21.29 4.88 -31.16
N ASP A 475 -20.49 4.24 -30.31
CA ASP A 475 -20.90 3.28 -29.30
C ASP A 475 -21.48 3.97 -28.06
N LEU A 476 -22.52 3.36 -27.49
CA LEU A 476 -23.24 3.85 -26.31
C LEU A 476 -22.91 3.05 -25.04
N GLU A 477 -22.28 1.88 -25.17
CA GLU A 477 -21.76 1.09 -24.05
C GLU A 477 -20.34 1.59 -23.65
N CYS A 478 -19.64 2.29 -24.55
CA CYS A 478 -18.44 3.09 -24.25
C CYS A 478 -18.77 4.50 -23.71
N ALA A 479 -18.30 4.83 -22.50
CA ALA A 479 -18.41 6.18 -21.92
C ALA A 479 -17.27 7.11 -22.35
N SER A 480 -16.10 6.55 -22.71
CA SER A 480 -14.95 7.26 -23.25
C SER A 480 -14.14 6.39 -24.23
N ALA A 481 -13.32 7.02 -25.07
CA ALA A 481 -12.40 6.33 -25.98
C ALA A 481 -11.28 5.55 -25.26
N ALA A 482 -11.05 5.83 -23.98
CA ALA A 482 -10.04 5.15 -23.16
C ALA A 482 -10.62 4.04 -22.27
N ASP A 483 -11.90 3.68 -22.46
CA ASP A 483 -12.55 2.60 -21.73
C ASP A 483 -12.06 1.25 -22.27
N ILE A 484 -11.65 0.34 -21.38
CA ILE A 484 -10.89 -0.88 -21.73
C ILE A 484 -11.70 -2.00 -22.41
N SER A 485 -13.03 -1.89 -22.50
CA SER A 485 -13.91 -2.92 -23.05
C SER A 485 -15.23 -2.32 -23.53
N GLU A 486 -15.73 -2.76 -24.69
CA GLU A 486 -17.09 -2.44 -25.17
C GLU A 486 -18.13 -3.22 -24.36
N GLU A 487 -17.96 -4.53 -24.21
CA GLU A 487 -18.81 -5.32 -23.31
C GLU A 487 -18.47 -5.00 -21.84
N LEU A 488 -19.24 -4.12 -21.17
CA LEU A 488 -19.64 -4.38 -19.78
C LEU A 488 -20.85 -3.58 -19.26
N PHE A 489 -21.86 -4.36 -18.84
CA PHE A 489 -23.07 -4.07 -18.04
C PHE A 489 -24.37 -3.80 -18.82
N ASN A 490 -25.42 -4.51 -18.40
CA ASN A 490 -26.78 -4.44 -18.97
C ASN A 490 -27.44 -3.11 -18.58
N PHE A 491 -27.20 -2.06 -19.36
CA PHE A 491 -27.75 -0.73 -19.12
C PHE A 491 -29.22 -0.65 -19.55
N GLU A 492 -30.13 -0.79 -18.58
CA GLU A 492 -31.58 -0.70 -18.81
C GLU A 492 -32.03 0.67 -19.37
N CYS A 493 -31.14 1.68 -19.35
CA CYS A 493 -31.36 3.03 -19.89
C CYS A 493 -30.86 3.25 -21.34
N GLY A 494 -30.39 2.20 -22.01
CA GLY A 494 -29.98 2.22 -23.42
C GLY A 494 -30.43 1.00 -24.25
N ASP A 495 -31.24 0.09 -23.68
CA ASP A 495 -31.55 -1.21 -24.30
C ASP A 495 -32.78 -1.20 -25.23
N GLY A 496 -33.52 -0.10 -25.31
CA GLY A 496 -34.70 0.04 -26.16
C GLY A 496 -36.01 -0.50 -25.57
N ILE A 497 -36.05 -0.80 -24.27
CA ILE A 497 -37.17 -1.45 -23.58
C ILE A 497 -37.59 -0.65 -22.34
N ASP A 498 -38.91 -0.39 -22.19
CA ASP A 498 -39.56 0.07 -20.95
C ASP A 498 -39.45 -1.07 -19.91
N ASN A 499 -38.31 -1.11 -19.23
CA ASN A 499 -37.97 -1.97 -18.11
C ASN A 499 -38.59 -1.44 -16.81
N SER A 500 -38.87 -0.13 -16.78
CA SER A 500 -39.72 0.54 -15.81
C SER A 500 -41.23 0.21 -15.99
N PRO A 501 -42.11 0.72 -15.10
CA PRO A 501 -43.56 0.71 -15.30
C PRO A 501 -44.12 2.05 -15.79
N ASN A 502 -43.27 3.02 -16.14
CA ASN A 502 -43.66 4.41 -16.37
C ASN A 502 -44.15 4.69 -17.81
N GLY A 503 -43.79 3.85 -18.78
CA GLY A 503 -44.24 3.95 -20.18
C GLY A 503 -43.37 4.83 -21.08
N LEU A 504 -42.17 5.19 -20.63
CA LEU A 504 -41.09 5.84 -21.37
C LEU A 504 -39.99 4.78 -21.63
N ILE A 505 -38.96 5.14 -22.38
CA ILE A 505 -37.91 4.21 -22.83
C ILE A 505 -36.62 5.01 -22.98
N ASP A 506 -35.55 4.58 -22.29
CA ASP A 506 -34.16 5.03 -22.45
C ASP A 506 -33.85 6.51 -22.16
N PHE A 507 -32.55 6.78 -22.04
CA PHE A 507 -31.98 8.13 -21.94
C PHE A 507 -32.48 9.10 -23.02
N GLY A 508 -32.97 10.25 -22.57
CA GLY A 508 -33.49 11.33 -23.43
C GLY A 508 -35.00 11.26 -23.70
N ALA A 509 -35.67 10.17 -23.34
CA ALA A 509 -37.13 10.11 -23.26
C ALA A 509 -37.65 9.69 -21.85
N ASP A 510 -36.90 8.89 -21.10
CA ASP A 510 -37.16 8.58 -19.69
C ASP A 510 -36.40 9.51 -18.71
N PRO A 511 -37.07 10.20 -17.76
CA PRO A 511 -36.44 10.98 -16.69
C PRO A 511 -35.72 10.15 -15.60
N GLY A 512 -35.86 8.83 -15.58
CA GLY A 512 -35.13 7.91 -14.72
C GLY A 512 -33.70 7.61 -15.18
N CYS A 513 -33.35 8.03 -16.41
CA CYS A 513 -32.04 7.86 -17.01
C CYS A 513 -31.31 9.20 -17.11
N PHE A 514 -30.14 9.31 -16.48
CA PHE A 514 -29.22 10.44 -16.55
C PHE A 514 -28.14 10.27 -17.63
N SER A 515 -27.82 9.03 -18.00
CA SER A 515 -26.94 8.69 -19.11
C SER A 515 -27.42 7.43 -19.84
N PRO A 516 -26.94 7.15 -21.07
CA PRO A 516 -27.20 5.87 -21.75
C PRO A 516 -26.65 4.67 -20.97
N GLY A 517 -25.52 4.85 -20.28
CA GLY A 517 -24.83 3.84 -19.46
C GLY A 517 -25.37 3.69 -18.04
N ASP A 518 -26.64 4.02 -17.79
CA ASP A 518 -27.25 3.83 -16.48
C ASP A 518 -27.82 2.41 -16.33
N ALA A 519 -27.42 1.71 -15.27
CA ALA A 519 -27.65 0.27 -15.11
C ALA A 519 -29.10 -0.14 -14.73
N ILE A 520 -30.00 0.81 -14.46
CA ILE A 520 -31.36 0.56 -13.95
C ILE A 520 -32.34 1.63 -14.47
N GLU A 521 -33.43 1.22 -15.14
CA GLU A 521 -34.50 2.12 -15.57
C GLU A 521 -35.56 2.22 -14.46
N GLY A 522 -35.18 2.83 -13.33
CA GLY A 522 -35.99 2.80 -12.12
C GLY A 522 -35.78 4.01 -11.22
N LEU A 523 -36.81 4.85 -11.12
CA LEU A 523 -36.88 5.85 -10.07
C LEU A 523 -36.97 5.16 -8.69
N GLY A 524 -36.42 5.82 -7.67
CA GLY A 524 -36.53 5.38 -6.28
C GLY A 524 -37.99 5.36 -5.79
N VAL A 525 -38.21 4.86 -4.57
CA VAL A 525 -39.55 4.79 -3.95
C VAL A 525 -40.28 6.15 -3.95
N CYS A 526 -39.51 7.24 -3.97
CA CYS A 526 -39.98 8.63 -4.02
C CYS A 526 -40.45 9.15 -5.39
N SER A 527 -40.58 8.29 -6.40
CA SER A 527 -41.32 8.58 -7.64
C SER A 527 -41.98 7.33 -8.25
N ASP A 528 -42.41 6.37 -7.41
CA ASP A 528 -43.08 5.12 -7.83
C ASP A 528 -44.63 5.21 -7.83
N LEU A 529 -45.18 6.38 -7.49
CA LEU A 529 -46.62 6.69 -7.39
C LEU A 529 -47.34 5.89 -6.29
N ARG A 530 -46.64 5.55 -5.21
CA ARG A 530 -47.22 4.87 -4.04
C ARG A 530 -46.69 5.46 -2.75
N ASP A 531 -47.66 5.72 -1.87
CA ASP A 531 -47.54 5.85 -0.42
C ASP A 531 -46.94 4.56 0.20
N ASN A 532 -45.62 4.37 0.16
CA ASN A 532 -44.93 3.18 0.65
C ASN A 532 -44.63 3.24 2.16
N ASP A 533 -44.55 4.43 2.75
CA ASP A 533 -44.41 4.63 4.20
C ASP A 533 -45.78 4.66 4.94
N SER A 534 -46.87 4.94 4.21
CA SER A 534 -48.26 5.01 4.69
C SER A 534 -48.63 6.27 5.51
N ASP A 535 -47.92 7.39 5.36
CA ASP A 535 -48.28 8.69 5.96
C ASP A 535 -49.45 9.40 5.22
N GLY A 536 -49.71 9.03 3.96
CA GLY A 536 -50.77 9.58 3.11
C GLY A 536 -50.35 10.67 2.11
N LEU A 537 -49.04 10.94 2.03
CA LEU A 537 -48.33 11.53 0.91
C LEU A 537 -47.91 10.36 -0.02
N ILE A 538 -47.05 10.58 -1.02
CA ILE A 538 -46.91 9.61 -2.15
C ILE A 538 -45.53 9.67 -2.82
N ASP A 539 -45.02 10.87 -3.12
CA ASP A 539 -43.80 11.08 -3.90
C ASP A 539 -43.26 12.51 -3.73
N PHE A 540 -42.00 12.72 -4.07
CA PHE A 540 -41.43 14.06 -4.27
C PHE A 540 -42.22 14.88 -5.32
N PRO A 541 -42.44 16.20 -5.14
CA PRO A 541 -42.03 17.07 -4.04
C PRO A 541 -43.14 17.28 -3.00
N ALA A 542 -44.16 16.40 -2.98
CA ALA A 542 -45.27 16.49 -2.03
C ALA A 542 -44.92 15.81 -0.70
N ASP A 543 -44.01 14.85 -0.75
CA ASP A 543 -43.57 14.00 0.34
C ASP A 543 -42.29 14.52 1.04
N PRO A 544 -42.27 14.73 2.37
CA PRO A 544 -41.09 15.14 3.12
C PRO A 544 -40.09 14.01 3.39
N GLY A 545 -40.53 12.74 3.35
CA GLY A 545 -39.65 11.58 3.44
C GLY A 545 -38.68 11.48 2.26
N CYS A 546 -39.03 12.14 1.16
CA CYS A 546 -38.29 12.17 -0.09
C CYS A 546 -37.45 13.44 -0.26
N PHE A 547 -36.12 13.35 -0.16
CA PHE A 547 -35.25 14.51 -0.42
C PHE A 547 -35.29 14.95 -1.90
N ASN A 548 -35.44 14.00 -2.82
CA ASN A 548 -35.66 14.25 -4.25
C ASN A 548 -36.37 13.05 -4.91
N GLN A 549 -36.71 13.16 -6.20
CA GLN A 549 -37.41 12.12 -6.99
C GLN A 549 -36.62 10.80 -7.20
N PHE A 550 -35.36 10.73 -6.77
CA PHE A 550 -34.48 9.57 -6.88
C PHE A 550 -34.15 8.96 -5.51
N ASP A 551 -34.71 9.52 -4.43
CA ASP A 551 -34.53 9.00 -3.07
C ASP A 551 -35.14 7.59 -2.94
N ASN A 552 -34.45 6.72 -2.22
CA ASN A 552 -34.79 5.31 -2.07
C ASN A 552 -35.42 4.97 -0.70
N ASN A 553 -35.67 6.00 0.11
CA ASN A 553 -36.45 5.95 1.33
C ASN A 553 -37.54 7.02 1.29
N GLU A 554 -38.78 6.63 1.61
CA GLU A 554 -39.96 7.50 1.70
C GLU A 554 -40.35 7.79 3.16
N THR A 555 -39.61 7.24 4.13
CA THR A 555 -39.95 7.40 5.55
C THR A 555 -39.58 8.80 6.00
N ASN A 556 -40.58 9.58 6.47
CA ASN A 556 -40.33 10.88 7.09
C ASN A 556 -39.22 10.79 8.16
N ALA A 557 -38.25 11.69 8.09
CA ALA A 557 -37.23 11.83 9.12
C ALA A 557 -37.87 12.45 10.38
N ALA A 558 -37.32 12.17 11.57
CA ALA A 558 -37.88 12.61 12.84
C ALA A 558 -38.28 14.10 12.84
N CYS A 559 -37.40 14.96 12.33
CA CYS A 559 -37.61 16.41 12.17
C CYS A 559 -38.65 16.86 11.12
N SER A 560 -39.45 15.92 10.62
CA SER A 560 -40.52 16.11 9.63
C SER A 560 -41.70 15.14 9.81
N ASP A 561 -41.69 14.25 10.81
CA ASP A 561 -42.70 13.20 10.98
C ASP A 561 -43.97 13.66 11.73
N GLY A 562 -43.99 14.92 12.20
CA GLY A 562 -45.12 15.50 12.91
C GLY A 562 -45.28 15.02 14.35
N LEU A 563 -44.26 14.36 14.92
CA LEU A 563 -44.21 13.91 16.30
C LEU A 563 -43.11 14.64 17.08
N ASP A 564 -43.45 15.03 18.31
CA ASP A 564 -42.51 15.55 19.31
C ASP A 564 -41.68 14.37 19.87
N ASN A 565 -40.64 13.92 19.14
CA ASN A 565 -39.97 12.65 19.46
C ASN A 565 -39.02 12.75 20.66
N ASP A 566 -38.54 13.95 21.01
CA ASP A 566 -37.74 14.20 22.22
C ASP A 566 -38.57 14.71 23.43
N SER A 567 -39.80 15.18 23.19
CA SER A 567 -40.71 15.73 24.19
C SER A 567 -40.35 17.10 24.78
N ASP A 568 -39.58 17.95 24.08
CA ASP A 568 -39.37 19.38 24.43
C ASP A 568 -40.65 20.21 24.30
N GLY A 569 -41.61 19.76 23.47
CA GLY A 569 -42.88 20.45 23.19
C GLY A 569 -42.91 21.25 21.88
N ARG A 570 -41.84 21.16 21.09
CA ARG A 570 -41.77 21.41 19.65
C ARG A 570 -41.99 20.07 18.93
N ILE A 571 -41.80 20.02 17.60
CA ILE A 571 -42.38 18.94 16.77
C ILE A 571 -41.59 18.70 15.48
N ASP A 572 -41.20 19.76 14.76
CA ASP A 572 -40.52 19.63 13.46
C ASP A 572 -39.70 20.87 13.12
N PHE A 573 -38.74 20.72 12.20
CA PHE A 573 -38.10 21.84 11.51
C PHE A 573 -39.15 22.73 10.78
N PRO A 574 -39.00 24.07 10.74
CA PRO A 574 -37.97 24.91 11.34
C PRO A 574 -38.38 25.48 12.71
N ASN A 575 -39.43 24.94 13.35
CA ASN A 575 -39.91 25.44 14.64
C ASN A 575 -39.16 24.80 15.80
N ASP A 576 -38.60 23.62 15.56
CA ASP A 576 -37.68 22.89 16.41
C ASP A 576 -36.20 23.29 16.18
N PRO A 577 -35.47 23.80 17.19
CA PRO A 577 -34.04 24.08 17.11
C PRO A 577 -33.13 22.86 17.19
N GLY A 578 -33.59 21.74 17.79
CA GLY A 578 -32.81 20.50 17.82
C GLY A 578 -32.71 19.86 16.43
N CYS A 579 -33.65 20.22 15.55
CA CYS A 579 -33.61 19.87 14.14
C CYS A 579 -32.68 20.77 13.30
N SER A 580 -31.59 20.18 12.81
CA SER A 580 -30.68 20.83 11.85
C SER A 580 -31.33 21.11 10.48
N SER A 581 -32.27 20.26 10.06
CA SER A 581 -33.02 20.33 8.81
C SER A 581 -34.26 19.42 8.90
N ALA A 582 -35.21 19.57 7.97
CA ALA A 582 -36.39 18.70 7.91
C ALA A 582 -36.03 17.22 7.70
N THR A 583 -34.93 16.92 7.00
CA THR A 583 -34.46 15.54 6.77
C THR A 583 -33.56 15.01 7.90
N SER A 584 -33.44 15.71 9.03
CA SER A 584 -32.68 15.24 10.19
C SER A 584 -33.42 14.12 10.91
N ASN A 585 -32.71 13.04 11.23
CA ASN A 585 -33.25 11.89 11.98
C ASN A 585 -33.11 12.03 13.51
N THR A 586 -32.59 13.16 13.98
CA THR A 586 -32.31 13.45 15.39
C THR A 586 -32.92 14.80 15.75
N GLU A 587 -33.77 14.81 16.79
CA GLU A 587 -34.46 16.01 17.30
C GLU A 587 -33.89 16.51 18.64
N SER A 588 -33.20 15.65 19.40
CA SER A 588 -32.44 16.04 20.60
C SER A 588 -30.95 15.73 20.37
N PRO A 589 -30.22 16.60 19.64
CA PRO A 589 -28.77 16.60 19.63
C PRO A 589 -28.23 17.06 20.99
N GLN A 590 -26.98 16.69 21.33
CA GLN A 590 -26.39 16.95 22.65
C GLN A 590 -26.45 18.44 23.04
N CYS A 591 -26.18 19.35 22.09
CA CYS A 591 -26.26 20.80 22.29
C CYS A 591 -27.67 21.40 22.48
N SER A 592 -28.71 20.56 22.60
CA SER A 592 -30.06 20.98 23.00
C SER A 592 -30.80 19.97 23.88
N ASP A 593 -30.14 18.94 24.45
CA ASP A 593 -30.81 17.88 25.22
C ASP A 593 -30.98 18.21 26.72
N GLY A 594 -30.42 19.35 27.17
CA GLY A 594 -30.54 19.85 28.53
C GLY A 594 -29.70 19.08 29.56
N LEU A 595 -28.72 18.31 29.09
CA LEU A 595 -27.69 17.66 29.90
C LEU A 595 -26.34 18.27 29.53
N ASP A 596 -25.55 18.56 30.55
CA ASP A 596 -24.12 18.86 30.47
C ASP A 596 -23.37 17.54 30.15
N ASN A 597 -23.17 17.24 28.86
CA ASN A 597 -22.66 15.94 28.39
C ASN A 597 -21.12 15.84 28.37
N ASP A 598 -20.41 16.96 28.20
CA ASP A 598 -18.94 17.02 28.27
C ASP A 598 -18.40 17.28 29.69
N MET A 599 -19.22 17.85 30.58
CA MET A 599 -18.92 18.19 31.98
C MET A 599 -18.08 19.46 32.17
N ASP A 600 -18.09 20.39 31.20
CA ASP A 600 -17.45 21.71 31.30
C ASP A 600 -18.14 22.62 32.36
N GLY A 601 -19.45 22.46 32.51
CA GLY A 601 -20.32 23.13 33.48
C GLY A 601 -21.21 24.25 32.94
N ASP A 602 -21.17 24.52 31.62
CA ASP A 602 -22.33 24.98 30.86
C ASP A 602 -23.21 23.74 30.50
N THR A 603 -24.12 23.76 29.51
CA THR A 603 -25.22 22.72 29.44
C THR A 603 -25.99 22.61 28.11
N ASP A 604 -25.82 23.56 27.19
CA ASP A 604 -26.65 23.70 25.96
C ASP A 604 -26.29 25.02 25.23
N PHE A 605 -26.44 25.03 23.91
CA PHE A 605 -26.43 26.28 23.14
C PHE A 605 -27.56 27.23 23.58
N PRO A 606 -27.35 28.55 23.75
CA PRO A 606 -26.16 29.33 23.40
C PRO A 606 -25.31 29.74 24.62
N ASN A 607 -25.41 29.00 25.73
CA ASN A 607 -24.62 29.32 26.94
C ASN A 607 -23.29 28.57 26.90
N ASP A 608 -23.36 27.31 26.48
CA ASP A 608 -22.24 26.49 26.04
C ASP A 608 -21.55 27.09 24.80
N LEU A 609 -20.21 27.01 24.77
CA LEU A 609 -19.37 27.53 23.69
C LEU A 609 -18.73 26.44 22.80
N GLY A 610 -18.60 25.20 23.28
CA GLY A 610 -18.25 24.03 22.48
C GLY A 610 -19.33 23.69 21.45
N CYS A 611 -20.58 24.06 21.72
CA CYS A 611 -21.71 23.96 20.82
C CYS A 611 -21.72 25.03 19.71
N LEU A 612 -21.43 24.61 18.46
CA LEU A 612 -21.57 25.44 17.26
C LEU A 612 -23.01 25.96 17.03
N SER A 613 -24.01 25.16 17.41
CA SER A 613 -25.45 25.47 17.32
C SER A 613 -26.27 24.56 18.23
N ALA A 614 -27.52 24.94 18.53
CA ALA A 614 -28.50 24.05 19.17
C ALA A 614 -28.81 22.78 18.36
N SER A 615 -28.42 22.72 17.09
CA SER A 615 -28.61 21.56 16.22
C SER A 615 -27.34 20.70 16.07
N SER A 616 -26.29 20.98 16.85
CA SER A 616 -24.99 20.30 16.76
C SER A 616 -25.01 18.98 17.55
N PRO A 617 -24.72 17.84 16.91
CA PRO A 617 -24.94 16.51 17.49
C PRO A 617 -23.94 16.14 18.61
N ILE A 618 -22.90 16.95 18.82
CA ILE A 618 -21.84 16.76 19.80
C ILE A 618 -21.73 18.04 20.62
N GLU A 619 -21.79 17.89 21.94
CA GLU A 619 -21.45 18.89 22.96
C GLU A 619 -20.02 18.58 23.44
N GLY A 620 -19.19 19.62 23.57
CA GLY A 620 -17.75 19.51 23.78
C GLY A 620 -16.93 19.21 22.53
N THR A 621 -15.81 19.93 22.38
CA THR A 621 -14.74 19.60 21.44
C THR A 621 -13.40 19.59 22.16
N GLN A 622 -12.31 19.15 21.51
CA GLN A 622 -10.97 19.11 22.13
C GLN A 622 -10.46 20.47 22.65
N CYS A 623 -11.15 21.57 22.33
CA CYS A 623 -10.84 22.93 22.72
C CYS A 623 -11.80 23.56 23.75
N ASP A 624 -12.73 22.78 24.31
CA ASP A 624 -13.62 23.16 25.45
C ASP A 624 -13.93 21.95 26.38
N ASP A 625 -13.24 20.81 26.27
CA ASP A 625 -13.57 19.57 27.03
C ASP A 625 -12.90 19.49 28.42
N GLY A 626 -12.12 20.50 28.80
CA GLY A 626 -11.47 20.58 30.11
C GLY A 626 -10.19 19.77 30.24
N ASN A 627 -9.68 19.19 29.14
CA ASN A 627 -8.49 18.37 29.11
C ASN A 627 -7.45 18.86 28.10
N ASP A 628 -6.23 19.08 28.60
CA ASP A 628 -4.95 19.12 27.87
C ASP A 628 -4.78 17.84 27.02
N ASN A 629 -5.32 17.85 25.80
CA ASN A 629 -5.36 16.72 24.87
C ASN A 629 -4.11 16.67 23.99
N ASP A 630 -3.45 17.82 23.74
CA ASP A 630 -2.20 17.92 23.01
C ASP A 630 -0.93 17.67 23.86
N GLY A 631 -0.97 17.96 25.16
CA GLY A 631 0.11 17.77 26.13
C GLY A 631 0.98 19.01 26.43
N ASP A 632 0.61 20.22 26.01
CA ASP A 632 1.44 21.44 26.17
C ASP A 632 1.32 22.14 27.54
N MET A 633 0.34 21.74 28.38
CA MET A 633 -0.05 22.30 29.69
C MET A 633 -0.95 23.56 29.66
N LEU A 634 -1.42 23.95 28.50
CA LEU A 634 -2.67 24.66 28.30
C LEU A 634 -3.79 23.59 28.18
N ILE A 635 -5.05 23.98 28.08
CA ILE A 635 -6.18 23.04 28.38
C ILE A 635 -7.36 23.23 27.44
N ASP A 636 -7.69 24.48 27.08
CA ASP A 636 -8.84 24.84 26.25
C ASP A 636 -8.67 26.28 25.73
N PHE A 637 -9.51 26.68 24.78
CA PHE A 637 -9.65 28.08 24.39
C PHE A 637 -10.13 28.97 25.57
N PRO A 638 -9.71 30.25 25.70
CA PRO A 638 -8.71 30.99 24.93
C PRO A 638 -7.32 30.94 25.60
N ALA A 639 -7.09 29.99 26.51
CA ALA A 639 -5.79 29.83 27.15
C ALA A 639 -4.81 29.15 26.20
N ASP A 640 -5.32 28.21 25.40
CA ASP A 640 -4.63 27.47 24.36
C ASP A 640 -4.53 28.24 23.01
N PRO A 641 -3.32 28.36 22.40
CA PRO A 641 -3.11 28.96 21.07
C PRO A 641 -3.37 28.05 19.86
N GLY A 642 -3.31 26.72 20.01
CA GLY A 642 -3.67 25.75 18.98
C GLY A 642 -5.17 25.75 18.72
N CYS A 643 -5.97 26.02 19.75
CA CYS A 643 -7.40 26.23 19.61
C CYS A 643 -7.79 27.54 18.89
N ALA A 644 -8.40 27.42 17.71
CA ALA A 644 -8.95 28.58 16.99
C ALA A 644 -10.19 29.20 17.69
N SER A 645 -10.97 28.36 18.37
CA SER A 645 -12.21 28.68 19.10
C SER A 645 -12.60 27.50 20.00
N PRO A 646 -13.54 27.66 20.96
CA PRO A 646 -13.96 26.55 21.83
C PRO A 646 -14.62 25.37 21.08
N ALA A 647 -15.25 25.65 19.94
CA ALA A 647 -15.86 24.63 19.09
C ALA A 647 -14.89 24.05 18.03
N SER A 648 -13.58 24.10 18.25
CA SER A 648 -12.57 23.61 17.31
C SER A 648 -12.18 22.18 17.63
N THR A 649 -12.32 21.27 16.67
CA THR A 649 -12.11 19.82 16.88
C THR A 649 -10.65 19.38 16.89
N ASN A 650 -9.70 20.32 16.89
CA ASN A 650 -8.26 20.05 16.89
C ASN A 650 -7.55 21.07 17.80
N GLU A 651 -7.01 20.59 18.92
CA GLU A 651 -6.16 21.37 19.83
C GLU A 651 -4.69 21.38 19.38
N ARG A 652 -4.27 20.39 18.58
CA ARG A 652 -2.90 20.21 18.07
C ARG A 652 -2.82 20.37 16.54
N PRO A 653 -3.08 21.58 16.01
CA PRO A 653 -2.89 21.85 14.59
C PRO A 653 -1.41 21.90 14.24
N GLU A 654 -1.07 21.67 12.97
CA GLU A 654 0.32 21.53 12.53
C GLU A 654 1.18 22.74 12.98
N CYS A 655 0.68 23.98 12.83
CA CYS A 655 1.35 25.22 13.28
C CYS A 655 1.58 25.44 14.79
N ASN A 656 1.22 24.47 15.63
CA ASN A 656 1.50 24.43 17.07
C ASN A 656 1.71 22.98 17.54
N ASP A 657 2.22 22.08 16.67
CA ASP A 657 2.44 20.67 17.02
C ASP A 657 3.89 20.34 17.41
N THR A 658 4.81 21.30 17.33
CA THR A 658 6.25 21.19 17.65
C THR A 658 7.09 20.29 16.75
N PHE A 659 6.57 19.92 15.58
CA PHE A 659 7.30 19.28 14.49
C PHE A 659 7.36 20.21 13.27
N GLU A 660 8.44 20.12 12.50
CA GLU A 660 8.44 20.65 11.13
C GLU A 660 7.65 19.66 10.27
N ASN A 661 6.50 20.07 9.74
CA ASN A 661 5.66 19.20 8.92
C ASN A 661 5.80 19.44 7.40
N ASP A 662 6.32 20.60 6.96
CA ASP A 662 6.45 20.96 5.54
C ASP A 662 7.87 20.79 4.94
N GLY A 663 8.92 20.93 5.76
CA GLY A 663 10.33 20.74 5.37
C GLY A 663 11.16 22.00 5.18
N ASP A 664 10.65 23.20 5.52
CA ASP A 664 11.34 24.48 5.27
C ASP A 664 12.47 24.81 6.30
N GLY A 665 12.52 24.07 7.42
CA GLY A 665 13.48 24.23 8.51
C GLY A 665 13.05 25.17 9.65
N PHE A 666 11.83 25.70 9.61
CA PHE A 666 11.09 26.25 10.72
C PHE A 666 10.20 25.14 11.35
N ILE A 667 9.35 25.43 12.34
CA ILE A 667 8.80 24.38 13.26
C ILE A 667 7.39 24.69 13.81
N ASP A 668 7.03 25.97 13.98
CA ASP A 668 5.72 26.38 14.51
C ASP A 668 5.56 27.90 14.33
N PHE A 669 4.31 28.39 14.40
CA PHE A 669 4.06 29.82 14.63
C PHE A 669 4.74 30.33 15.93
N PRO A 670 5.34 31.54 15.97
CA PRO A 670 5.49 32.55 14.92
C PRO A 670 6.89 32.53 14.29
N ALA A 671 7.61 31.42 14.39
CA ALA A 671 8.93 31.27 13.77
C ALA A 671 8.78 30.89 12.30
N ASP A 672 7.78 30.06 12.03
CA ASP A 672 7.37 29.54 10.74
C ASP A 672 6.66 30.60 9.86
N PRO A 673 7.05 30.78 8.58
CA PRO A 673 6.41 31.70 7.64
C PRO A 673 5.10 31.20 7.04
N GLY A 674 4.95 29.89 6.79
CA GLY A 674 3.72 29.30 6.26
C GLY A 674 2.58 29.34 7.27
N CYS A 675 2.92 29.32 8.56
CA CYS A 675 1.97 29.54 9.64
C CYS A 675 1.49 30.99 9.79
N SER A 676 0.27 31.26 9.33
CA SER A 676 -0.42 32.53 9.59
C SER A 676 -0.86 32.74 11.07
N SER A 677 -1.00 31.66 11.84
CA SER A 677 -1.31 31.67 13.28
C SER A 677 -1.07 30.29 13.92
N ALA A 678 -0.86 30.23 15.24
CA ALA A 678 -0.71 28.97 15.98
C ALA A 678 -1.90 28.00 15.83
N SER A 679 -3.11 28.50 15.56
CA SER A 679 -4.28 27.65 15.29
C SER A 679 -4.45 27.24 13.81
N GLY A 680 -3.43 27.53 12.98
CA GLY A 680 -3.40 27.21 11.55
C GLY A 680 -3.26 25.71 11.32
N GLN A 681 -4.20 25.10 10.60
CA GLN A 681 -4.26 23.63 10.46
C GLN A 681 -3.15 23.03 9.60
N PHE A 682 -2.43 23.85 8.81
CA PHE A 682 -1.39 23.42 7.88
C PHE A 682 -0.18 24.35 7.99
N GLU A 683 1.03 23.78 8.00
CA GLU A 683 2.28 24.57 7.98
C GLU A 683 2.71 24.97 6.58
N SER A 684 2.37 24.17 5.56
CA SER A 684 2.78 24.44 4.17
C SER A 684 2.37 25.84 3.71
N GLY A 685 3.35 26.71 3.53
CA GLY A 685 3.18 28.01 2.92
C GLY A 685 2.73 27.92 1.45
N ASP A 686 2.18 29.00 0.93
CA ASP A 686 2.10 29.20 -0.52
C ASP A 686 3.53 29.36 -1.08
N GLN A 687 3.80 29.03 -2.36
CA GLN A 687 5.16 29.03 -2.93
C GLN A 687 5.95 30.33 -2.73
N CYS A 688 5.27 31.46 -2.56
CA CYS A 688 5.87 32.77 -2.26
C CYS A 688 6.23 33.00 -0.77
N SER A 689 6.21 31.93 0.04
CA SER A 689 6.43 31.94 1.48
C SER A 689 7.03 30.63 2.05
N ASP A 690 7.33 29.63 1.20
CA ASP A 690 7.75 28.29 1.62
C ASP A 690 9.27 28.13 1.78
N GLY A 691 10.05 29.20 1.60
CA GLY A 691 11.50 29.16 1.77
C GLY A 691 12.25 28.44 0.64
N ILE A 692 11.58 28.12 -0.48
CA ILE A 692 12.15 27.42 -1.64
C ILE A 692 12.07 28.32 -2.89
N ASP A 693 13.23 28.49 -3.55
CA ASP A 693 13.42 29.20 -4.82
C ASP A 693 12.76 28.40 -5.96
N ASN A 694 11.43 28.49 -6.05
CA ASN A 694 10.56 27.57 -6.79
C ASN A 694 10.60 27.84 -8.31
N ASP A 695 10.87 29.08 -8.72
CA ASP A 695 11.15 29.44 -10.12
C ASP A 695 12.65 29.33 -10.51
N SER A 696 13.52 29.11 -9.51
CA SER A 696 14.99 29.04 -9.65
C SER A 696 15.66 30.31 -10.22
N ASP A 697 15.03 31.49 -10.08
CA ASP A 697 15.65 32.78 -10.46
C ASP A 697 16.77 33.22 -9.50
N GLY A 698 16.79 32.64 -8.28
CA GLY A 698 17.73 32.95 -7.20
C GLY A 698 17.16 33.84 -6.09
N LEU A 699 15.84 34.05 -6.03
CA LEU A 699 15.15 34.93 -5.09
C LEU A 699 13.97 34.20 -4.42
N THR A 700 14.25 33.59 -3.27
CA THR A 700 13.46 32.54 -2.61
C THR A 700 12.01 32.81 -2.18
N ASP A 701 11.59 34.06 -1.96
CA ASP A 701 10.24 34.34 -1.40
C ASP A 701 9.87 35.83 -1.56
N PHE A 702 8.60 36.18 -1.34
CA PHE A 702 8.20 37.56 -1.04
C PHE A 702 8.96 38.14 0.18
N PRO A 703 9.44 39.40 0.16
CA PRO A 703 9.34 40.43 -0.87
C PRO A 703 10.59 40.51 -1.77
N ASN A 704 11.38 39.44 -1.85
CA ASN A 704 12.63 39.39 -2.59
C ASN A 704 12.40 38.83 -4.01
N SER A 705 11.56 37.80 -4.15
CA SER A 705 11.01 37.32 -5.42
C SER A 705 10.17 38.44 -6.07
N PRO A 706 10.41 38.78 -7.36
CA PRO A 706 9.60 39.76 -8.09
C PRO A 706 8.25 39.19 -8.56
N ASN A 707 8.15 37.86 -8.66
CA ASN A 707 6.99 37.15 -9.17
C ASN A 707 5.90 36.98 -8.09
N CYS A 708 6.28 37.16 -6.82
CA CYS A 708 5.39 37.17 -5.67
C CYS A 708 4.86 38.57 -5.33
N ILE A 709 3.53 38.73 -5.25
CA ILE A 709 2.87 39.98 -4.83
C ILE A 709 2.68 40.04 -3.30
N SER A 710 2.58 38.87 -2.65
CA SER A 710 2.43 38.74 -1.19
C SER A 710 2.92 37.38 -0.70
N ILE A 711 2.91 37.16 0.63
CA ILE A 711 3.20 35.85 1.25
C ILE A 711 2.06 34.82 1.09
N ASN A 712 0.89 35.22 0.58
CA ASN A 712 -0.27 34.35 0.34
C ASN A 712 -0.52 34.20 -1.17
N ASP A 713 0.55 34.07 -1.94
CA ASP A 713 0.53 34.09 -3.40
C ASP A 713 1.00 32.73 -3.92
N GLY A 714 0.11 32.05 -4.64
CA GLY A 714 0.15 30.59 -4.78
C GLY A 714 1.26 30.02 -5.67
N SER A 715 1.98 30.87 -6.41
CA SER A 715 3.10 30.41 -7.26
C SER A 715 4.17 31.47 -7.48
N GLU A 716 5.43 31.04 -7.43
CA GLU A 716 6.58 31.86 -7.89
C GLU A 716 6.79 31.78 -9.41
N ALA A 717 6.24 30.75 -10.07
CA ALA A 717 6.30 30.54 -11.52
C ALA A 717 4.89 30.51 -12.15
N PRO A 718 4.15 31.64 -12.19
CA PRO A 718 2.94 31.75 -13.00
C PRO A 718 3.24 31.36 -14.45
N ALA A 719 2.35 30.58 -15.07
CA ALA A 719 2.50 30.07 -16.44
C ALA A 719 2.88 31.16 -17.44
N CYS A 720 2.36 32.38 -17.27
CA CYS A 720 2.66 33.56 -18.09
C CYS A 720 4.03 34.23 -17.82
N SER A 721 4.95 33.56 -17.15
CA SER A 721 6.27 34.07 -16.76
C SER A 721 7.35 33.00 -16.50
N ASP A 722 7.04 31.72 -16.70
CA ASP A 722 7.92 30.60 -16.37
C ASP A 722 8.97 30.26 -17.46
N GLY A 723 8.88 30.91 -18.62
CA GLY A 723 9.79 30.71 -19.76
C GLY A 723 9.43 29.53 -20.66
N VAL A 724 8.25 28.93 -20.47
CA VAL A 724 7.71 27.79 -21.22
C VAL A 724 6.49 28.24 -22.04
N ASP A 725 6.15 27.44 -23.05
CA ASP A 725 4.97 27.61 -23.91
C ASP A 725 3.97 26.53 -23.46
N ASN A 726 3.10 26.89 -22.52
CA ASN A 726 2.29 25.97 -21.72
C ASN A 726 0.97 25.59 -22.40
N ASP A 727 0.49 26.38 -23.36
CA ASP A 727 -0.66 26.04 -24.21
C ASP A 727 -0.28 25.54 -25.63
N GLN A 728 1.01 25.63 -25.99
CA GLN A 728 1.62 25.16 -27.24
C GLN A 728 1.18 25.91 -28.50
N ASP A 729 0.75 27.18 -28.38
CA ASP A 729 0.45 28.03 -29.55
C ASP A 729 1.70 28.48 -30.33
N GLY A 730 2.90 28.34 -29.74
CA GLY A 730 4.19 28.70 -30.32
C GLY A 730 4.75 30.04 -29.82
N VAL A 731 4.10 30.67 -28.85
CA VAL A 731 4.55 31.84 -28.11
C VAL A 731 4.69 31.47 -26.62
N SER A 732 5.50 32.22 -25.87
CA SER A 732 5.71 31.99 -24.44
C SER A 732 5.67 33.32 -23.70
N ASP A 733 5.06 33.31 -22.52
CA ASP A 733 5.05 34.38 -21.52
C ASP A 733 4.42 35.72 -21.92
N PHE A 734 3.92 36.42 -20.91
CA PHE A 734 3.67 37.85 -21.02
C PHE A 734 4.97 38.63 -21.33
N PRO A 735 4.97 39.61 -22.27
CA PRO A 735 3.83 40.21 -22.96
C PRO A 735 3.62 39.69 -24.39
N ALA A 736 4.34 38.63 -24.78
CA ALA A 736 4.33 38.10 -26.14
C ALA A 736 3.18 37.13 -26.37
N ASP A 737 2.87 36.33 -25.36
CA ASP A 737 1.74 35.41 -25.33
C ASP A 737 0.40 36.17 -25.32
N PRO A 738 -0.62 35.75 -26.10
CA PRO A 738 -1.91 36.44 -26.17
C PRO A 738 -2.99 35.92 -25.22
N GLY A 739 -2.81 34.77 -24.56
CA GLY A 739 -3.65 34.33 -23.44
C GLY A 739 -3.24 34.95 -22.11
N CYS A 740 -1.99 35.39 -22.00
CA CYS A 740 -1.44 36.11 -20.86
C CYS A 740 -1.81 37.60 -20.84
N ALA A 741 -2.83 37.98 -20.05
CA ALA A 741 -3.15 39.38 -19.79
C ALA A 741 -2.12 40.05 -18.85
N SER A 742 -1.44 39.28 -18.02
CA SER A 742 -0.34 39.70 -17.16
C SER A 742 0.68 38.57 -16.93
N ALA A 743 1.91 38.93 -16.54
CA ALA A 743 2.96 37.98 -16.14
C ALA A 743 2.67 37.21 -14.84
N LEU A 744 1.48 37.40 -14.25
CA LEU A 744 1.05 36.80 -12.98
C LEU A 744 -0.15 35.87 -13.19
N ASP A 745 -0.56 35.67 -14.44
CA ASP A 745 -1.71 34.84 -14.78
C ASP A 745 -1.28 33.36 -14.77
N ALA A 746 -2.06 32.52 -14.11
CA ALA A 746 -1.74 31.11 -13.87
C ALA A 746 -2.02 30.18 -15.08
N SER A 747 -2.29 30.73 -16.26
CA SER A 747 -2.66 29.97 -17.47
C SER A 747 -2.45 30.83 -18.71
N GLU A 748 -1.71 30.30 -19.68
CA GLU A 748 -1.53 30.91 -21.01
C GLU A 748 -2.68 30.60 -21.98
N LEU A 749 -3.64 29.72 -21.60
CA LEU A 749 -4.70 29.28 -22.51
C LEU A 749 -5.58 30.44 -23.04
N LEU A 750 -5.50 30.69 -24.34
CA LEU A 750 -6.37 31.63 -25.05
C LEU A 750 -7.87 31.26 -24.96
N GLY A 751 -8.69 32.26 -24.64
CA GLY A 751 -10.15 32.17 -24.77
C GLY A 751 -10.61 32.08 -26.24
N VAL A 752 -11.91 31.86 -26.47
CA VAL A 752 -12.52 31.60 -27.80
C VAL A 752 -12.47 32.81 -28.78
N VAL A 753 -11.66 33.83 -28.53
CA VAL A 753 -11.52 35.04 -29.34
C VAL A 753 -10.08 35.56 -29.23
N ASN A 754 -9.33 35.66 -30.35
CA ASN A 754 -8.03 36.34 -30.34
C ASN A 754 -8.19 37.83 -30.00
N PRO A 755 -7.34 38.38 -29.12
CA PRO A 755 -7.22 39.81 -28.87
C PRO A 755 -6.85 40.60 -30.13
N ALA A 756 -7.22 41.89 -30.16
CA ALA A 756 -6.97 42.77 -31.31
C ALA A 756 -5.48 42.97 -31.62
N CYS A 757 -4.61 42.78 -30.63
CA CYS A 757 -3.16 42.91 -30.76
C CYS A 757 -2.42 41.62 -31.15
N SER A 758 -3.17 40.58 -31.52
CA SER A 758 -2.69 39.25 -31.93
C SER A 758 -3.61 38.54 -32.94
N ASP A 759 -4.59 39.22 -33.56
CA ASP A 759 -5.54 38.59 -34.51
C ASP A 759 -5.04 38.58 -35.98
N GLY A 760 -3.90 39.20 -36.26
CA GLY A 760 -3.31 39.27 -37.61
C GLY A 760 -3.96 40.34 -38.50
N ILE A 761 -4.74 41.27 -37.94
CA ILE A 761 -5.50 42.29 -38.66
C ILE A 761 -5.19 43.67 -38.06
N ASP A 762 -4.69 44.59 -38.89
CA ASP A 762 -4.67 46.04 -38.65
C ASP A 762 -6.11 46.53 -38.37
N ASN A 763 -6.49 46.57 -37.09
CA ASN A 763 -7.79 46.94 -36.54
C ASN A 763 -7.97 48.48 -36.48
N ASP A 764 -6.86 49.23 -36.45
CA ASP A 764 -6.79 50.70 -36.32
C ASP A 764 -6.53 51.49 -37.64
N ASP A 765 -6.18 50.80 -38.73
CA ASP A 765 -5.85 51.28 -40.10
C ASP A 765 -4.50 52.07 -40.21
N ASP A 766 -3.53 51.97 -39.27
CA ASP A 766 -2.24 52.70 -39.33
C ASP A 766 -1.09 52.07 -40.14
N LEU A 767 -1.26 50.82 -40.62
CA LEU A 767 -0.29 49.97 -41.34
C LEU A 767 0.72 49.20 -40.47
N LEU A 768 0.51 49.19 -39.17
CA LEU A 768 1.02 48.18 -38.24
C LEU A 768 -0.15 47.18 -37.99
N VAL A 769 0.08 46.05 -37.33
CA VAL A 769 -0.86 44.89 -37.43
C VAL A 769 -1.08 44.15 -36.12
N ASP A 770 -0.03 43.99 -35.31
CA ASP A 770 -0.06 43.24 -34.05
C ASP A 770 1.13 43.71 -33.17
N PHE A 771 1.11 43.34 -31.89
CA PHE A 771 2.31 43.39 -31.03
C PHE A 771 3.44 42.50 -31.61
N PRO A 772 4.74 42.85 -31.46
CA PRO A 772 5.33 44.07 -30.91
C PRO A 772 5.58 45.15 -31.99
N ALA A 773 5.01 45.00 -33.18
CA ALA A 773 5.19 45.94 -34.27
C ALA A 773 4.30 47.17 -34.11
N ASP A 774 3.11 47.00 -33.55
CA ASP A 774 2.13 48.04 -33.29
C ASP A 774 2.41 48.80 -31.96
N PRO A 775 2.46 50.16 -31.94
CA PRO A 775 2.70 50.98 -30.74
C PRO A 775 1.43 51.36 -29.95
N GLY A 776 0.25 50.99 -30.44
CA GLY A 776 -1.01 51.06 -29.73
C GLY A 776 -1.21 49.89 -28.78
N CYS A 777 -0.77 48.70 -29.18
CA CYS A 777 -0.73 47.50 -28.35
C CYS A 777 0.24 47.61 -27.16
N SER A 778 -0.22 47.26 -25.95
CA SER A 778 0.63 47.16 -24.75
C SER A 778 1.19 45.76 -24.48
N SER A 779 0.51 44.71 -24.95
CA SER A 779 0.92 43.30 -25.02
C SER A 779 0.18 42.61 -26.17
N ALA A 780 0.47 41.33 -26.45
CA ALA A 780 -0.30 40.55 -27.43
C ALA A 780 -1.73 40.23 -26.97
N ALA A 781 -1.95 40.15 -25.65
CA ALA A 781 -3.25 39.95 -25.02
C ALA A 781 -4.17 41.19 -24.98
N ASP A 782 -3.68 42.34 -25.45
CA ASP A 782 -4.40 43.62 -25.41
C ASP A 782 -5.58 43.63 -26.41
N ASP A 783 -6.77 44.01 -25.96
CA ASP A 783 -7.97 44.12 -26.79
C ASP A 783 -8.08 45.48 -27.52
N VAL A 784 -7.07 46.36 -27.37
CA VAL A 784 -7.06 47.73 -27.88
C VAL A 784 -5.76 48.08 -28.63
N GLU A 785 -5.73 47.85 -29.94
CA GLU A 785 -4.67 48.35 -30.86
C GLU A 785 -4.67 49.90 -30.99
N PHE A 786 -5.64 50.61 -30.42
CA PHE A 786 -5.74 52.07 -30.56
C PHE A 786 -4.71 52.84 -29.72
N ALA A 787 -3.64 53.31 -30.37
CA ALA A 787 -2.69 54.23 -29.75
C ALA A 787 -3.40 55.46 -29.12
N PRO A 788 -3.00 55.94 -27.92
CA PRO A 788 -3.77 56.93 -27.13
C PRO A 788 -3.87 58.36 -27.72
N ASN A 789 -3.56 58.55 -29.01
CA ASN A 789 -3.85 59.76 -29.80
C ASN A 789 -4.71 59.50 -31.06
N GLN A 790 -5.06 58.25 -31.40
CA GLN A 790 -5.91 57.91 -32.54
C GLN A 790 -7.39 57.93 -32.15
N VAL A 791 -7.99 59.12 -32.12
CA VAL A 791 -9.45 59.22 -31.88
C VAL A 791 -10.21 58.85 -33.15
N ALA A 792 -10.88 57.70 -33.12
CA ALA A 792 -11.70 57.20 -34.20
C ALA A 792 -12.70 58.26 -34.74
N GLY A 793 -12.55 58.58 -36.03
CA GLY A 793 -13.56 59.28 -36.83
C GLY A 793 -13.49 60.81 -36.89
N THR A 794 -12.73 61.34 -37.85
CA THR A 794 -13.22 62.47 -38.67
C THR A 794 -12.69 62.48 -40.11
N SER A 795 -13.61 62.29 -41.07
CA SER A 795 -13.35 62.59 -42.49
C SER A 795 -13.12 64.11 -42.69
N VAL A 796 -11.87 64.55 -42.83
CA VAL A 796 -11.53 65.89 -43.34
C VAL A 796 -10.37 65.85 -44.34
N ARG A 797 -10.66 66.10 -45.62
CA ARG A 797 -9.66 66.54 -46.60
C ARG A 797 -9.11 67.92 -46.19
N SER A 798 -7.81 68.08 -45.92
CA SER A 798 -7.04 69.27 -46.38
C SER A 798 -5.51 69.24 -46.18
N ILE A 799 -4.80 69.37 -47.30
CA ILE A 799 -3.60 70.22 -47.58
C ILE A 799 -3.41 71.33 -46.51
N PRO A 800 -2.22 71.65 -45.94
CA PRO A 800 -0.90 71.86 -46.58
C PRO A 800 0.26 71.15 -45.81
N VAL A 801 1.58 71.43 -45.89
CA VAL A 801 2.43 72.49 -46.50
C VAL A 801 3.75 71.86 -47.01
N ALA A 802 4.38 72.39 -48.06
CA ALA A 802 5.82 72.21 -48.32
C ALA A 802 6.50 73.53 -48.73
N GLY A 803 7.41 74.01 -47.87
CA GLY A 803 8.28 75.16 -48.12
C GLY A 803 9.36 74.89 -49.18
N PRO A 804 10.13 75.92 -49.59
CA PRO A 804 10.36 76.10 -51.03
C PRO A 804 11.73 75.65 -51.54
N PHE A 805 11.89 74.37 -51.94
CA PHE A 805 13.08 73.95 -52.72
C PHE A 805 12.86 72.88 -53.82
N GLY A 806 11.61 72.49 -54.14
CA GLY A 806 11.32 71.46 -55.17
C GLY A 806 11.24 71.93 -56.64
N LEU A 807 11.40 73.22 -56.94
CA LEU A 807 10.94 73.83 -58.21
C LEU A 807 11.86 73.60 -59.43
N ALA A 808 12.82 72.66 -59.37
CA ALA A 808 13.83 72.48 -60.40
C ALA A 808 13.68 71.21 -61.29
N LEU A 809 12.97 70.17 -60.84
CA LEU A 809 12.99 68.86 -61.51
C LEU A 809 11.75 68.55 -62.38
N MET A 810 10.56 69.05 -61.98
CA MET A 810 9.28 68.75 -62.65
C MET A 810 9.00 69.57 -63.93
N VAL A 811 9.94 70.39 -64.40
CA VAL A 811 9.85 71.06 -65.72
C VAL A 811 10.41 70.18 -66.85
N LEU A 812 11.19 69.13 -66.53
CA LEU A 812 11.87 68.30 -67.52
C LEU A 812 10.99 67.19 -68.13
N LEU A 813 10.02 66.67 -67.37
CA LEU A 813 9.28 65.45 -67.73
C LEU A 813 7.98 65.67 -68.52
N VAL A 814 7.53 66.92 -68.73
CA VAL A 814 6.34 67.24 -69.55
C VAL A 814 6.71 67.49 -71.04
N LEU A 815 7.99 67.34 -71.42
CA LEU A 815 8.48 67.69 -72.77
C LEU A 815 8.98 66.53 -73.64
N LEU A 816 8.90 65.27 -73.17
CA LEU A 816 9.32 64.11 -73.97
C LEU A 816 8.27 62.98 -73.97
N ALA A 817 7.67 62.78 -75.16
CA ALA A 817 6.82 61.64 -75.57
C ALA A 817 5.49 61.44 -74.79
N GLY A 818 4.29 61.51 -75.38
CA GLY A 818 3.92 61.66 -76.80
C GLY A 818 4.06 60.35 -77.60
N ILE A 819 2.97 59.95 -78.29
CA ILE A 819 2.77 58.64 -78.99
C ILE A 819 2.40 57.50 -78.01
N GLY A 820 1.37 56.66 -78.22
CA GLY A 820 0.31 56.68 -79.24
C GLY A 820 -0.39 55.30 -79.41
N PHE A 821 -1.68 55.33 -79.78
CA PHE A 821 -2.43 54.27 -80.49
C PHE A 821 -2.73 52.89 -79.85
N GLN A 822 -3.99 52.76 -79.43
CA GLN A 822 -5.00 51.77 -79.91
C GLN A 822 -4.92 50.25 -79.62
N ARG A 823 -6.08 49.80 -79.06
CA ARG A 823 -7.05 48.81 -79.58
C ARG A 823 -7.04 47.35 -79.07
N ARG A 824 -8.29 46.89 -78.93
CA ARG A 824 -8.82 45.52 -78.95
C ARG A 824 -8.52 44.67 -77.72
N ARG A 825 -9.39 43.74 -77.30
CA ARG A 825 -10.85 43.50 -77.42
C ARG A 825 -11.03 42.05 -76.96
N GLN A 826 -11.96 41.84 -76.03
CA GLN A 826 -12.94 40.74 -76.00
C GLN A 826 -12.54 39.26 -76.04
N ALA A 827 -13.50 38.50 -75.48
CA ALA A 827 -13.96 37.16 -75.82
C ALA A 827 -13.38 36.05 -74.94
N ASN A 828 -14.18 35.37 -74.11
CA ASN A 828 -15.37 34.52 -74.42
C ASN A 828 -14.95 33.20 -75.07
N GLN A 829 -15.62 32.07 -74.86
CA GLN A 829 -16.71 31.64 -73.96
C GLN A 829 -16.77 30.10 -74.08
N GLY A 830 -17.49 29.42 -73.19
CA GLY A 830 -17.82 28.01 -73.32
C GLY A 830 -18.76 27.58 -72.21
#